data_AF-A0A0L0MCT3-F1
#
_entry.id   AF-A0A0L0MCT3-F1
#
_cell.length_a   1.000
_cell.length_b   1.000
_cell.length_c   1.000
_cell.angle_alpha   90.00
_cell.angle_beta   90.00
_cell.angle_gamma   90.00
#
_symmetry.space_group_name_H-M   'P 1'
#
loop_
_entity.id
_entity.type
_entity.pdbx_description
1 polymer ?
#
loop_
_entity_poly.entity_id
_entity_poly.type
_entity_poly.pdbx_seq_one_letter_code
_entity_poly.pdbx_strand_id
1 'polypeptide(L)'
;MRVGLFVTCLVDLMRPEIGFSVIKLIERAGFEVVVPPAQTCCGQPAYNFGDRPLARDLAEKTLREFEQFDYVVVPSGSCGGMIRAHYGDLFRDDPELMRRYARLQPRVFELTDFLVNVAKARMEPGVFEGSVTYHDSCSGLRELGVKTQPRELLRQAGVAVTEMSGCEHCCGFGGTFAVKYGDISTAIVDEKCANIKASGADTVVLGDLGCILNIEGRLRRTGDTTTRVLHIALVLAGDALRVITGTAMQVQTMHFKARAGSKLADERLQQNLTKLSTKFVSARATAVRDIDFEATRDALKERRNRALENLDVWLETFEREATRRGATVLYAESTQDAARLVADIARKHEVRKVIKTKSMVSEEMQLNRVLGEMGVQSIETDLGEYILQINDNEPPSHIIAPVVHKDKEQIADLFAKTHGKPRLTDIPEMTKEAREVLRPHFMSADMGVTGGNFLVAETGSVAVVTNEGNEGMCTVMPRVHVAVTGIEKILPTLEDFATAMRLLPRSATGQTISNYFSLLTGPRAAGEQDGPEHMYFVLVDGGRTGLIGGEFQEMLRCIRCGACMNHCPVYQKIGGHAYVWVYPGPMGSVLTPSYVGIDRALDLPQAATLCGECNSVCPVGIPLSDLLRKLREKQMERHLRPWRERAALAAWGYLAMRPTAYALFTKFVVRVLERLGGNRKTISRLPIGAGWTGTRDMPAPVGRTFRELYKAQGTHLG
;
A
#
# COMPACT_ATOMS: atom_id res chain seq x y z
N MET A 1 10.30 -4.15 39.60
CA MET A 1 10.71 -4.26 38.18
C MET A 1 10.85 -2.86 37.62
N ARG A 2 11.86 -2.65 36.77
CA ARG A 2 12.29 -1.34 36.26
C ARG A 2 11.92 -1.19 34.79
N VAL A 3 11.13 -0.17 34.48
CA VAL A 3 10.61 0.11 33.14
C VAL A 3 11.39 1.28 32.54
N GLY A 4 12.08 1.02 31.43
CA GLY A 4 12.69 2.07 30.62
C GLY A 4 11.62 2.75 29.75
N LEU A 5 11.28 4.00 30.06
CA LEU A 5 10.34 4.77 29.24
C LEU A 5 11.06 5.43 28.04
N PHE A 6 10.75 4.95 26.84
CA PHE A 6 11.11 5.61 25.59
C PHE A 6 10.02 6.65 25.28
N VAL A 7 10.23 7.90 25.72
CA VAL A 7 9.27 9.02 25.63
C VAL A 7 8.89 9.32 24.18
N THR A 8 9.78 9.06 23.22
CA THR A 8 9.76 9.52 21.82
C THR A 8 10.10 11.00 21.61
N CYS A 9 10.68 11.30 20.45
CA CYS A 9 11.04 12.65 20.05
C CYS A 9 9.84 13.58 19.85
N LEU A 10 8.67 13.07 19.45
CA LEU A 10 7.48 13.91 19.25
C LEU A 10 6.84 14.32 20.58
N VAL A 11 6.78 13.43 21.58
CA VAL A 11 6.25 13.75 22.92
C VAL A 11 7.18 14.76 23.61
N ASP A 12 8.49 14.53 23.52
CA ASP A 12 9.53 15.41 24.07
C ASP A 12 9.48 16.83 23.47
N LEU A 13 9.00 16.99 22.23
CA LEU A 13 8.88 18.27 21.53
C LEU A 13 7.50 18.93 21.65
N MET A 14 6.40 18.18 21.49
CA MET A 14 5.08 18.75 21.11
C MET A 14 3.98 18.58 22.15
N ARG A 15 4.04 17.52 22.98
CA ARG A 15 3.03 17.15 23.98
C ARG A 15 3.66 16.48 25.22
N PRO A 16 4.56 17.15 25.97
CA PRO A 16 5.23 16.55 27.14
C PRO A 16 4.31 15.91 28.17
N GLU A 17 3.10 16.45 28.33
CA GLU A 17 2.03 15.93 29.20
C GLU A 17 1.76 14.43 29.01
N ILE A 18 1.85 13.92 27.77
CA ILE A 18 1.69 12.49 27.48
C ILE A 18 2.72 11.65 28.24
N GLY A 19 3.98 12.10 28.31
CA GLY A 19 5.05 11.38 29.02
C GLY A 19 4.79 11.30 30.53
N PHE A 20 4.21 12.33 31.13
CA PHE A 20 3.86 12.33 32.55
C PHE A 20 2.65 11.45 32.86
N SER A 21 1.61 11.48 32.01
CA SER A 21 0.48 10.55 32.14
C SER A 21 0.91 9.08 31.96
N VAL A 22 1.90 8.81 31.10
CA VAL A 22 2.50 7.47 30.93
C VAL A 22 3.24 7.01 32.18
N ILE A 23 4.10 7.86 32.77
CA ILE A 23 4.78 7.59 34.04
C ILE A 23 3.74 7.24 35.12
N LYS A 24 2.78 8.14 35.32
CA LYS A 24 1.68 8.03 36.29
C LYS A 24 0.85 6.75 36.14
N LEU A 25 0.64 6.24 34.92
CA LEU A 25 -0.05 4.97 34.67
C LEU A 25 0.81 3.74 35.01
N ILE A 26 2.10 3.76 34.70
CA ILE A 26 3.02 2.64 34.95
C ILE A 26 3.38 2.56 36.44
N GLU A 27 3.58 3.68 37.12
CA GLU A 27 3.81 3.76 38.57
C GLU A 27 2.58 3.29 39.37
N ARG A 28 1.37 3.70 38.96
CA ARG A 28 0.10 3.17 39.53
C ARG A 28 -0.06 1.67 39.36
N ALA A 29 0.57 1.07 38.34
CA ALA A 29 0.61 -0.37 38.13
C ALA A 29 1.73 -1.10 38.92
N GLY A 30 2.50 -0.39 39.76
CA GLY A 30 3.50 -0.98 40.66
C GLY A 30 4.91 -1.11 40.08
N PHE A 31 5.27 -0.35 39.05
CA PHE A 31 6.58 -0.41 38.38
C PHE A 31 7.41 0.87 38.60
N GLU A 32 8.72 0.72 38.78
CA GLU A 32 9.68 1.85 38.80
C GLU A 32 9.88 2.35 37.37
N VAL A 33 9.62 3.63 37.10
CA VAL A 33 9.81 4.22 35.76
C VAL A 33 11.11 5.01 35.68
N VAL A 34 11.96 4.63 34.74
CA VAL A 34 13.25 5.29 34.46
C VAL A 34 13.19 5.89 33.06
N VAL A 35 13.52 7.18 32.93
CA VAL A 35 13.69 7.85 31.63
C VAL A 35 15.19 8.03 31.35
N PRO A 36 15.81 7.24 30.46
CA PRO A 36 17.20 7.45 30.08
C PRO A 36 17.40 8.86 29.50
N PRO A 37 18.24 9.72 30.09
CA PRO A 37 18.40 11.11 29.64
C PRO A 37 19.07 11.22 28.26
N ALA A 38 19.79 10.16 27.85
CA ALA A 38 20.50 10.06 26.58
C ALA A 38 19.58 9.75 25.38
N GLN A 39 18.36 9.24 25.58
CA GLN A 39 17.45 8.82 24.49
C GLN A 39 17.21 9.93 23.46
N THR A 40 17.11 9.64 22.17
CA THR A 40 16.92 10.68 21.13
C THR A 40 15.83 10.32 20.12
N CYS A 41 16.14 9.48 19.14
CA CYS A 41 15.18 8.98 18.17
C CYS A 41 15.45 7.50 17.87
N CYS A 42 14.39 6.74 17.62
CA CYS A 42 14.42 5.30 17.35
C CYS A 42 14.97 4.93 15.96
N GLY A 43 15.44 5.89 15.16
CA GLY A 43 15.95 5.65 13.79
C GLY A 43 14.88 5.59 12.69
N GLN A 44 13.58 5.49 13.02
CA GLN A 44 12.51 5.33 12.03
C GLN A 44 12.50 6.38 10.89
N PRO A 45 12.80 7.69 11.12
CA PRO A 45 12.87 8.66 10.03
C PRO A 45 13.96 8.36 9.00
N ALA A 46 15.10 7.82 9.42
CA ALA A 46 16.19 7.41 8.54
C ALA A 46 15.82 6.12 7.77
N TYR A 47 15.31 5.12 8.50
CA TYR A 47 14.87 3.83 7.95
C TYR A 47 13.79 3.98 6.87
N ASN A 48 12.73 4.76 7.15
CA ASN A 48 11.66 5.02 6.18
C ASN A 48 12.09 5.91 5.00
N PHE A 49 13.26 6.54 5.08
CA PHE A 49 13.86 7.32 3.99
C PHE A 49 14.84 6.49 3.14
N GLY A 50 15.32 5.36 3.66
CA GLY A 50 16.35 4.52 3.04
C GLY A 50 17.79 4.76 3.54
N ASP A 51 17.98 5.54 4.61
CA ASP A 51 19.29 5.76 5.21
C ASP A 51 19.59 4.67 6.24
N ARG A 52 19.92 3.48 5.72
CA ARG A 52 20.16 2.26 6.52
C ARG A 52 21.32 2.39 7.52
N PRO A 53 22.47 3.03 7.18
CA PRO A 53 23.55 3.25 8.15
C PRO A 53 23.11 4.13 9.33
N LEU A 54 22.49 5.29 9.08
CA LEU A 54 22.01 6.17 10.15
C LEU A 54 20.90 5.50 10.99
N ALA A 55 20.07 4.66 10.37
CA ALA A 55 19.08 3.87 11.09
C ALA A 55 19.74 2.85 12.03
N ARG A 56 20.77 2.12 11.58
CA ARG A 56 21.54 1.16 12.40
C ARG A 56 22.25 1.85 13.56
N ASP A 57 22.90 2.99 13.33
CA ASP A 57 23.57 3.78 14.38
C ASP A 57 22.62 4.22 15.50
N LEU A 58 21.43 4.73 15.13
CA LEU A 58 20.39 5.15 16.08
C LEU A 58 19.74 3.94 16.78
N ALA A 59 19.62 2.79 16.10
CA ALA A 59 19.15 1.55 16.70
C ALA A 59 20.15 1.01 17.73
N GLU A 60 21.44 0.97 17.41
CA GLU A 60 22.52 0.49 18.29
C GLU A 60 22.67 1.41 19.52
N LYS A 61 22.50 2.72 19.33
CA LYS A 61 22.39 3.69 20.43
C LYS A 61 21.18 3.38 21.33
N THR A 62 19.99 3.17 20.75
CA THR A 62 18.77 2.86 21.51
C THR A 62 18.89 1.52 22.25
N LEU A 63 19.52 0.51 21.65
CA LEU A 63 19.81 -0.78 22.27
C LEU A 63 20.65 -0.62 23.54
N ARG A 64 21.78 0.09 23.47
CA ARG A 64 22.62 0.42 24.65
C ARG A 64 21.87 1.15 25.75
N GLU A 65 20.96 2.05 25.38
CA GLU A 65 20.23 2.88 26.34
C GLU A 65 19.16 2.10 27.11
N PHE A 66 18.64 1.00 26.54
CA PHE A 66 17.46 0.30 27.06
C PHE A 66 17.61 -1.21 27.33
N GLU A 67 18.68 -1.89 26.89
CA GLU A 67 18.91 -3.33 27.14
C GLU A 67 19.07 -3.71 28.64
N GLN A 68 19.25 -2.72 29.50
CA GLN A 68 19.44 -2.81 30.95
C GLN A 68 18.14 -2.86 31.78
N PHE A 69 16.96 -2.78 31.15
CA PHE A 69 15.66 -2.75 31.85
C PHE A 69 14.91 -4.09 31.79
N ASP A 70 13.97 -4.28 32.72
CA ASP A 70 13.07 -5.43 32.71
C ASP A 70 12.09 -5.33 31.53
N TYR A 71 11.60 -4.11 31.27
CA TYR A 71 10.70 -3.78 30.17
C TYR A 71 11.04 -2.42 29.56
N VAL A 72 10.71 -2.23 28.29
CA VAL A 72 10.71 -0.93 27.59
C VAL A 72 9.28 -0.61 27.19
N VAL A 73 8.76 0.53 27.64
CA VAL A 73 7.42 0.99 27.27
C VAL A 73 7.54 2.20 26.35
N VAL A 74 6.74 2.18 25.27
CA VAL A 74 6.74 3.20 24.22
C VAL A 74 5.31 3.71 24.00
N PRO A 75 5.00 4.99 24.28
CA PRO A 75 3.68 5.58 24.05
C PRO A 75 3.55 6.04 22.59
N SER A 76 3.82 5.12 21.67
CA SER A 76 3.81 5.32 20.22
C SER A 76 3.97 3.96 19.55
N GLY A 77 2.93 3.52 18.86
CA GLY A 77 2.99 2.34 18.01
C GLY A 77 4.09 2.45 16.94
N SER A 78 4.31 3.63 16.37
CA SER A 78 5.35 3.86 15.34
C SER A 78 6.78 3.76 15.89
N CYS A 79 7.07 4.29 17.08
CA CYS A 79 8.38 4.11 17.70
C CYS A 79 8.57 2.69 18.26
N GLY A 80 7.53 2.08 18.82
CA GLY A 80 7.55 0.70 19.31
C GLY A 80 7.76 -0.31 18.17
N GLY A 81 7.06 -0.14 17.03
CA GLY A 81 7.21 -0.96 15.83
C GLY A 81 8.62 -0.88 15.24
N MET A 82 9.20 0.33 15.20
CA MET A 82 10.60 0.49 14.81
C MET A 82 11.56 -0.35 15.67
N ILE A 83 11.38 -0.34 16.99
CA ILE A 83 12.25 -1.06 17.92
C ILE A 83 11.97 -2.57 17.89
N ARG A 84 10.71 -3.03 17.89
CA ARG A 84 10.33 -4.46 18.06
C ARG A 84 10.21 -5.26 16.75
N ALA A 85 9.97 -4.61 15.62
CA ALA A 85 9.86 -5.28 14.31
C ALA A 85 11.08 -5.04 13.41
N HIS A 86 11.65 -3.82 13.42
CA HIS A 86 12.60 -3.39 12.38
C HIS A 86 14.08 -3.40 12.76
N TYR A 87 14.43 -3.39 14.06
CA TYR A 87 15.83 -3.48 14.49
C TYR A 87 16.50 -4.81 14.09
N GLY A 88 15.72 -5.90 13.98
CA GLY A 88 16.23 -7.18 13.50
C GLY A 88 16.77 -7.14 12.06
N ASP A 89 16.17 -6.33 11.18
CA ASP A 89 16.68 -6.13 9.81
C ASP A 89 18.01 -5.35 9.82
N LEU A 90 18.08 -4.29 10.64
CA LEU A 90 19.27 -3.44 10.78
C LEU A 90 20.48 -4.14 11.41
N PHE A 91 20.24 -5.15 12.26
CA PHE A 91 21.30 -5.90 12.95
C PHE A 91 21.60 -7.27 12.33
N ARG A 92 20.81 -7.75 11.36
CA ARG A 92 20.86 -9.14 10.84
C ARG A 92 22.28 -9.67 10.51
N ASP A 93 23.15 -8.80 9.99
CA ASP A 93 24.51 -9.13 9.54
C ASP A 93 25.56 -9.00 10.68
N ASP A 94 25.12 -8.72 11.92
CA ASP A 94 25.91 -8.54 13.14
C ASP A 94 25.44 -9.49 14.26
N PRO A 95 26.11 -10.64 14.46
CA PRO A 95 25.68 -11.65 15.42
C PRO A 95 25.66 -11.20 16.89
N GLU A 96 26.44 -10.19 17.29
CA GLU A 96 26.42 -9.71 18.68
C GLU A 96 25.29 -8.71 18.91
N LEU A 97 25.07 -7.77 17.98
CA LEU A 97 23.90 -6.91 18.05
C LEU A 97 22.60 -7.72 17.96
N MET A 98 22.54 -8.78 17.16
CA MET A 98 21.41 -9.72 17.16
C MET A 98 21.24 -10.46 18.48
N ARG A 99 22.32 -10.97 19.10
CA ARG A 99 22.23 -11.61 20.44
C ARG A 99 21.74 -10.65 21.52
N ARG A 100 22.14 -9.38 21.48
CA ARG A 100 21.70 -8.34 22.41
C ARG A 100 20.25 -7.94 22.14
N TYR A 101 19.91 -7.68 20.88
CA TYR A 101 18.57 -7.34 20.44
C TYR A 101 17.54 -8.43 20.77
N ALA A 102 17.86 -9.71 20.59
CA ALA A 102 16.98 -10.82 20.92
C ALA A 102 16.60 -10.89 22.42
N ARG A 103 17.42 -10.32 23.32
CA ARG A 103 17.08 -10.17 24.75
C ARG A 103 16.14 -8.99 25.02
N LEU A 104 16.23 -7.93 24.21
CA LEU A 104 15.43 -6.72 24.34
C LEU A 104 14.08 -6.81 23.62
N GLN A 105 14.02 -7.38 22.41
CA GLN A 105 12.84 -7.45 21.56
C GLN A 105 11.56 -7.95 22.28
N PRO A 106 11.54 -9.07 23.03
CA PRO A 106 10.34 -9.53 23.73
C PRO A 106 9.97 -8.69 24.96
N ARG A 107 10.80 -7.70 25.33
CA ARG A 107 10.59 -6.78 26.47
C ARG A 107 10.07 -5.41 26.03
N VAL A 108 9.89 -5.17 24.73
CA VAL A 108 9.44 -3.89 24.17
C VAL A 108 7.94 -3.92 23.94
N PHE A 109 7.22 -2.98 24.56
CA PHE A 109 5.75 -2.91 24.52
C PHE A 109 5.26 -1.52 24.17
N GLU A 110 4.14 -1.47 23.44
CA GLU A 110 3.29 -0.27 23.38
C GLU A 110 2.62 -0.08 24.75
N LEU A 111 2.24 1.14 25.12
CA LEU A 111 1.62 1.45 26.42
C LEU A 111 0.42 0.55 26.75
N THR A 112 -0.52 0.37 25.82
CA THR A 112 -1.74 -0.41 26.06
C THR A 112 -1.45 -1.91 26.09
N ASP A 113 -0.53 -2.38 25.25
CA ASP A 113 -0.03 -3.77 25.25
C ASP A 113 0.64 -4.10 26.59
N PHE A 114 1.48 -3.19 27.11
CA PHE A 114 2.09 -3.33 28.43
C PHE A 114 1.05 -3.35 29.56
N LEU A 115 0.14 -2.37 29.59
CA LEU A 115 -0.83 -2.22 30.67
C LEU A 115 -1.78 -3.42 30.77
N VAL A 116 -2.20 -4.00 29.65
CA VAL A 116 -3.07 -5.20 29.62
C VAL A 116 -2.27 -6.48 29.84
N ASN A 117 -1.27 -6.76 28.99
CA ASN A 117 -0.67 -8.10 28.93
C ASN A 117 0.46 -8.33 29.95
N VAL A 118 1.19 -7.28 30.34
CA VAL A 118 2.32 -7.39 31.28
C VAL A 118 1.92 -6.96 32.69
N ALA A 119 1.47 -5.71 32.83
CA ALA A 119 1.15 -5.11 34.13
C ALA A 119 -0.21 -5.55 34.68
N LYS A 120 -1.13 -6.01 33.82
CA LYS A 120 -2.51 -6.39 34.17
C LYS A 120 -3.23 -5.32 35.00
N ALA A 121 -2.98 -4.07 34.62
CA ALA A 121 -3.44 -2.89 35.33
C ALA A 121 -4.97 -2.78 35.28
N ARG A 122 -5.57 -2.36 36.40
CA ARG A 122 -7.00 -2.02 36.48
C ARG A 122 -7.16 -0.52 36.36
N MET A 123 -8.09 -0.08 35.51
CA MET A 123 -8.48 1.32 35.43
C MET A 123 -9.69 1.57 36.34
N GLU A 124 -9.65 2.64 37.13
CA GLU A 124 -10.80 3.07 37.95
C GLU A 124 -11.83 3.82 37.07
N PRO A 125 -13.15 3.62 37.27
CA PRO A 125 -14.18 4.35 36.53
C PRO A 125 -14.24 5.85 36.86
N GLY A 126 -14.70 6.66 35.90
CA GLY A 126 -15.05 8.08 36.13
C GLY A 126 -13.96 9.10 35.82
N VAL A 127 -13.01 8.74 34.95
CA VAL A 127 -11.79 9.53 34.68
C VAL A 127 -11.93 10.50 33.49
N PHE A 128 -12.97 10.35 32.66
CA PHE A 128 -13.18 11.15 31.45
C PHE A 128 -14.66 11.34 31.10
N GLU A 129 -15.08 12.58 30.87
CA GLU A 129 -16.42 12.93 30.37
C GLU A 129 -16.39 13.22 28.86
N GLY A 130 -17.26 12.56 28.11
CA GLY A 130 -17.49 12.74 26.66
C GLY A 130 -17.59 11.44 25.87
N SER A 131 -18.00 11.54 24.61
CA SER A 131 -18.10 10.42 23.67
C SER A 131 -16.80 10.22 22.89
N VAL A 132 -16.24 9.00 22.93
CA VAL A 132 -14.96 8.66 22.30
C VAL A 132 -15.17 7.83 21.02
N THR A 133 -14.34 8.08 20.01
CA THR A 133 -14.05 7.14 18.92
C THR A 133 -12.56 6.81 18.89
N TYR A 134 -12.18 5.61 18.41
CA TYR A 134 -10.79 5.16 18.42
C TYR A 134 -10.18 5.09 17.01
N HIS A 135 -8.92 5.51 16.86
CA HIS A 135 -8.14 5.31 15.64
C HIS A 135 -6.90 4.43 15.90
N ASP A 136 -6.94 3.23 15.32
CA ASP A 136 -5.82 2.29 15.31
C ASP A 136 -4.67 2.82 14.44
N SER A 137 -3.53 3.14 15.05
CA SER A 137 -2.35 3.57 14.30
C SER A 137 -1.80 2.41 13.48
N CYS A 138 -1.28 2.70 12.28
CA CYS A 138 -0.91 1.62 11.36
C CYS A 138 0.22 0.72 11.88
N SER A 139 1.18 1.28 12.62
CA SER A 139 2.25 0.55 13.30
C SER A 139 1.75 -0.21 14.53
N GLY A 140 0.94 0.43 15.39
CA GLY A 140 0.35 -0.23 16.55
C GLY A 140 -0.42 -1.49 16.12
N LEU A 141 -1.31 -1.35 15.14
CA LEU A 141 -2.14 -2.44 14.64
C LEU A 141 -1.34 -3.53 13.92
N ARG A 142 -0.52 -3.17 12.92
CA ARG A 142 0.07 -4.14 11.96
C ARG A 142 1.50 -4.57 12.28
N GLU A 143 2.24 -3.82 13.09
CA GLU A 143 3.62 -4.15 13.50
C GLU A 143 3.69 -4.66 14.95
N LEU A 144 2.74 -4.26 15.81
CA LEU A 144 2.71 -4.62 17.24
C LEU A 144 1.50 -5.45 17.69
N GLY A 145 0.45 -5.58 16.86
CA GLY A 145 -0.77 -6.33 17.22
C GLY A 145 -1.69 -5.62 18.23
N VAL A 146 -1.56 -4.30 18.38
CA VAL A 146 -2.39 -3.47 19.27
C VAL A 146 -3.76 -3.23 18.61
N LYS A 147 -4.82 -3.83 19.17
CA LYS A 147 -6.19 -3.72 18.66
C LYS A 147 -7.26 -3.79 19.75
N THR A 148 -7.22 -4.81 20.60
CA THR A 148 -8.20 -5.00 21.69
C THR A 148 -7.79 -4.26 22.95
N GLN A 149 -6.49 -4.20 23.23
CA GLN A 149 -5.90 -3.61 24.45
C GLN A 149 -6.34 -2.15 24.72
N PRO A 150 -6.37 -1.24 23.72
CA PRO A 150 -6.84 0.14 23.95
C PRO A 150 -8.32 0.21 24.33
N ARG A 151 -9.14 -0.62 23.67
CA ARG A 151 -10.60 -0.66 23.85
C ARG A 151 -10.98 -1.29 25.19
N GLU A 152 -10.20 -2.28 25.64
CA GLU A 152 -10.38 -2.85 26.97
C GLU A 152 -10.09 -1.82 28.06
N LEU A 153 -8.96 -1.10 28.00
CA LEU A 153 -8.61 -0.10 29.01
C LEU A 153 -9.63 1.05 29.08
N LEU A 154 -10.10 1.54 27.92
CA LEU A 154 -11.17 2.55 27.86
C LEU A 154 -12.47 2.05 28.49
N ARG A 155 -12.87 0.80 28.20
CA ARG A 155 -14.04 0.16 28.82
C ARG A 155 -13.89 -0.01 30.33
N GLN A 156 -12.70 -0.37 30.83
CA GLN A 156 -12.44 -0.45 32.27
C GLN A 156 -12.55 0.93 32.95
N ALA A 157 -12.05 1.99 32.31
CA ALA A 157 -12.14 3.37 32.80
C ALA A 157 -13.56 3.98 32.72
N GLY A 158 -14.57 3.21 32.26
CA GLY A 158 -15.95 3.66 32.11
C GLY A 158 -16.22 4.53 30.88
N VAL A 159 -15.30 4.59 29.91
CA VAL A 159 -15.41 5.46 28.73
C VAL A 159 -16.26 4.80 27.64
N ALA A 160 -17.30 5.49 27.20
CA ALA A 160 -18.14 5.06 26.08
C ALA A 160 -17.42 5.26 24.73
N VAL A 161 -17.24 4.16 23.98
CA VAL A 161 -16.53 4.16 22.68
C VAL A 161 -17.49 3.80 21.55
N THR A 162 -17.62 4.71 20.57
CA THR A 162 -18.31 4.50 19.29
C THR A 162 -17.27 4.33 18.18
N GLU A 163 -17.17 3.17 17.57
CA GLU A 163 -16.23 2.92 16.47
C GLU A 163 -16.56 3.78 15.23
N MET A 164 -15.56 4.46 14.67
CA MET A 164 -15.69 5.16 13.38
C MET A 164 -15.62 4.17 12.22
N SER A 165 -16.24 4.50 11.08
CA SER A 165 -15.99 3.79 9.83
C SER A 165 -14.50 3.85 9.45
N GLY A 166 -13.93 2.70 9.08
CA GLY A 166 -12.51 2.62 8.72
C GLY A 166 -11.55 3.07 9.83
N CYS A 167 -11.82 2.77 11.10
CA CYS A 167 -10.92 3.08 12.24
C CYS A 167 -9.47 2.63 11.96
N GLU A 168 -9.29 1.45 11.36
CA GLU A 168 -8.02 0.83 10.97
C GLU A 168 -7.33 1.45 9.72
N HIS A 169 -8.02 2.31 8.96
CA HIS A 169 -7.44 2.99 7.79
C HIS A 169 -6.37 4.00 8.23
N CYS A 170 -5.27 4.08 7.49
CA CYS A 170 -4.16 5.00 7.76
C CYS A 170 -4.61 6.47 7.76
N CYS A 171 -4.15 7.27 8.73
CA CYS A 171 -4.38 8.72 8.79
C CYS A 171 -3.57 9.57 7.78
N GLY A 172 -2.78 8.94 6.89
CA GLY A 172 -2.03 9.62 5.85
C GLY A 172 -0.75 10.34 6.29
N PHE A 173 -0.26 10.15 7.53
CA PHE A 173 0.95 10.83 8.03
C PHE A 173 2.24 10.29 7.36
N GLY A 174 2.63 9.04 7.61
CA GLY A 174 3.79 8.40 6.97
C GLY A 174 5.13 9.15 7.12
N GLY A 175 5.29 9.95 8.18
CA GLY A 175 6.48 10.76 8.43
C GLY A 175 6.72 11.81 7.33
N THR A 176 7.82 11.66 6.56
CA THR A 176 8.13 12.58 5.46
C THR A 176 7.12 12.52 4.31
N PHE A 177 6.29 11.47 4.22
CA PHE A 177 5.22 11.36 3.22
C PHE A 177 4.26 12.56 3.27
N ALA A 178 3.77 12.95 4.46
CA ALA A 178 2.83 14.07 4.59
C ALA A 178 3.43 15.46 4.27
N VAL A 179 4.76 15.58 4.22
CA VAL A 179 5.46 16.79 3.77
C VAL A 179 5.78 16.72 2.26
N LYS A 180 6.15 15.53 1.75
CA LYS A 180 6.46 15.30 0.34
C LYS A 180 5.21 15.33 -0.53
N TYR A 181 4.15 14.63 -0.15
CA TYR A 181 2.91 14.45 -0.91
C TYR A 181 1.72 15.02 -0.12
N GLY A 182 1.83 16.31 0.23
CA GLY A 182 0.87 17.04 1.05
C GLY A 182 -0.58 16.86 0.63
N ASP A 183 -0.88 17.03 -0.66
CA ASP A 183 -2.25 16.93 -1.20
C ASP A 183 -2.86 15.52 -0.99
N ILE A 184 -2.10 14.46 -1.30
CA ILE A 184 -2.54 13.06 -1.11
C ILE A 184 -2.74 12.78 0.38
N SER A 185 -1.79 13.18 1.22
CA SER A 185 -1.88 13.06 2.66
C SER A 185 -3.11 13.79 3.22
N THR A 186 -3.47 14.93 2.61
CA THR A 186 -4.64 15.74 2.98
C THR A 186 -5.93 14.99 2.67
N ALA A 187 -6.09 14.46 1.45
CA ALA A 187 -7.27 13.72 1.05
C ALA A 187 -7.47 12.40 1.82
N ILE A 188 -6.39 11.76 2.29
CA ILE A 188 -6.46 10.61 3.20
C ILE A 188 -6.98 11.03 4.58
N VAL A 189 -6.48 12.14 5.14
CA VAL A 189 -6.93 12.60 6.47
C VAL A 189 -8.31 13.27 6.44
N ASP A 190 -8.74 13.84 5.31
CA ASP A 190 -10.11 14.37 5.13
C ASP A 190 -11.17 13.28 5.31
N GLU A 191 -10.95 12.09 4.74
CA GLU A 191 -11.81 10.92 4.99
C GLU A 191 -11.81 10.53 6.48
N LYS A 192 -10.63 10.53 7.12
CA LYS A 192 -10.53 10.23 8.55
C LYS A 192 -11.29 11.25 9.41
N CYS A 193 -11.19 12.55 9.09
CA CYS A 193 -11.94 13.62 9.76
C CYS A 193 -13.45 13.49 9.53
N ALA A 194 -13.88 13.15 8.31
CA ALA A 194 -15.29 12.89 8.01
C ALA A 194 -15.83 11.69 8.80
N ASN A 195 -15.07 10.59 8.88
CA ASN A 195 -15.49 9.39 9.61
C ASN A 195 -15.52 9.61 11.13
N ILE A 196 -14.60 10.41 11.69
CA ILE A 196 -14.65 10.86 13.09
C ILE A 196 -15.96 11.63 13.33
N LYS A 197 -16.25 12.66 12.51
CA LYS A 197 -17.47 13.46 12.64
C LYS A 197 -18.75 12.63 12.47
N ALA A 198 -18.75 11.66 11.55
CA ALA A 198 -19.86 10.75 11.33
C ALA A 198 -20.13 9.76 12.47
N SER A 199 -19.13 9.51 13.35
CA SER A 199 -19.31 8.65 14.53
C SER A 199 -20.09 9.32 15.68
N GLY A 200 -20.33 10.63 15.62
CA GLY A 200 -20.96 11.39 16.71
C GLY A 200 -20.10 11.54 17.97
N ALA A 201 -18.84 11.12 17.94
CA ALA A 201 -17.90 11.26 19.05
C ALA A 201 -17.36 12.71 19.12
N ASP A 202 -17.36 13.30 20.32
CA ASP A 202 -16.71 14.59 20.57
C ASP A 202 -15.17 14.48 20.64
N THR A 203 -14.65 13.26 20.80
CA THR A 203 -13.23 12.96 20.98
C THR A 203 -12.78 11.80 20.10
N VAL A 204 -11.66 11.95 19.41
CA VAL A 204 -10.89 10.82 18.86
C VAL A 204 -9.68 10.51 19.75
N VAL A 205 -9.53 9.23 20.10
CA VAL A 205 -8.45 8.69 20.95
C VAL A 205 -7.55 7.76 20.13
N LEU A 206 -6.24 7.83 20.36
CA LEU A 206 -5.25 7.00 19.66
C LEU A 206 -3.91 6.88 20.40
N GLY A 207 -3.05 5.97 19.93
CA GLY A 207 -1.72 5.65 20.50
C GLY A 207 -0.50 6.11 19.68
N ASP A 208 -0.62 7.16 18.84
CA ASP A 208 0.53 7.69 18.09
C ASP A 208 0.44 9.20 17.85
N LEU A 209 1.41 9.96 18.38
CA LEU A 209 1.44 11.42 18.29
C LEU A 209 1.64 11.95 16.85
N GLY A 210 2.29 11.20 15.97
CA GLY A 210 2.35 11.54 14.54
C GLY A 210 0.96 11.54 13.87
N CYS A 211 0.10 10.60 14.28
CA CYS A 211 -1.29 10.54 13.82
C CYS A 211 -2.14 11.66 14.45
N ILE A 212 -1.93 11.97 15.75
CA ILE A 212 -2.58 13.10 16.44
C ILE A 212 -2.30 14.40 15.69
N LEU A 213 -1.03 14.73 15.43
CA LEU A 213 -0.64 15.96 14.73
C LEU A 213 -1.27 16.06 13.33
N ASN A 214 -1.37 14.94 12.61
CA ASN A 214 -1.93 14.93 11.24
C ASN A 214 -3.46 15.13 11.22
N ILE A 215 -4.17 14.54 12.19
CA ILE A 215 -5.63 14.62 12.33
C ILE A 215 -6.04 15.96 12.95
N GLU A 216 -5.49 16.32 14.12
CA GLU A 216 -5.75 17.61 14.77
C GLU A 216 -5.44 18.77 13.83
N GLY A 217 -4.26 18.75 13.20
CA GLY A 217 -3.85 19.82 12.30
C GLY A 217 -4.75 19.96 11.08
N ARG A 218 -5.41 18.88 10.63
CA ARG A 218 -6.44 18.99 9.58
C ARG A 218 -7.75 19.56 10.13
N LEU A 219 -8.27 19.00 11.23
CA LEU A 219 -9.50 19.45 11.88
C LEU A 219 -9.48 20.97 12.10
N ARG A 220 -8.39 21.51 12.68
CA ARG A 220 -8.27 22.97 12.92
C ARG A 220 -8.26 23.77 11.63
N ARG A 221 -7.62 23.27 10.56
CA ARG A 221 -7.59 23.93 9.24
C ARG A 221 -8.96 23.93 8.54
N THR A 222 -9.74 22.87 8.72
CA THR A 222 -11.12 22.75 8.21
C THR A 222 -12.16 23.43 9.11
N GLY A 223 -11.73 24.14 10.17
CA GLY A 223 -12.61 24.89 11.07
C GLY A 223 -13.24 24.06 12.19
N ASP A 224 -12.90 22.78 12.34
CA ASP A 224 -13.31 21.99 13.50
C ASP A 224 -12.44 22.34 14.70
N THR A 225 -13.01 23.20 15.54
CA THR A 225 -12.43 23.76 16.76
C THR A 225 -12.85 23.00 18.02
N THR A 226 -13.78 22.05 17.91
CA THR A 226 -14.48 21.40 19.05
C THR A 226 -14.04 19.96 19.27
N THR A 227 -13.77 19.19 18.21
CA THR A 227 -13.39 17.78 18.33
C THR A 227 -12.04 17.64 19.04
N ARG A 228 -12.00 16.93 20.16
CA ARG A 228 -10.77 16.66 20.93
C ARG A 228 -9.97 15.55 20.24
N VAL A 229 -8.64 15.69 20.18
CA VAL A 229 -7.74 14.69 19.60
C VAL A 229 -6.72 14.31 20.67
N LEU A 230 -6.91 13.17 21.32
CA LEU A 230 -6.19 12.82 22.55
C LEU A 230 -5.35 11.56 22.40
N HIS A 231 -4.21 11.55 23.10
CA HIS A 231 -3.48 10.33 23.33
C HIS A 231 -4.17 9.51 24.42
N ILE A 232 -4.28 8.19 24.25
CA ILE A 232 -4.98 7.32 25.21
C ILE A 232 -4.45 7.45 26.65
N ALA A 233 -3.15 7.70 26.83
CA ALA A 233 -2.55 7.96 28.14
C ALA A 233 -3.21 9.14 28.90
N LEU A 234 -3.58 10.23 28.21
CA LEU A 234 -4.21 11.40 28.82
C LEU A 234 -5.62 11.07 29.33
N VAL A 235 -6.34 10.21 28.60
CA VAL A 235 -7.69 9.75 28.94
C VAL A 235 -7.66 8.80 30.13
N LEU A 236 -6.78 7.78 30.11
CA LEU A 236 -6.66 6.81 31.20
C LEU A 236 -6.08 7.41 32.50
N ALA A 237 -5.27 8.48 32.40
CA ALA A 237 -4.70 9.15 33.56
C ALA A 237 -5.57 10.27 34.16
N GLY A 238 -6.55 10.79 33.41
CA GLY A 238 -7.42 11.91 33.82
C GLY A 238 -6.88 13.31 33.55
N ASP A 239 -5.93 13.44 32.62
CA ASP A 239 -5.18 14.68 32.35
C ASP A 239 -5.74 15.46 31.13
N ALA A 240 -6.92 15.10 30.64
CA ALA A 240 -7.48 15.50 29.34
C ALA A 240 -8.07 16.93 29.23
N LEU A 241 -8.05 17.73 30.31
CA LEU A 241 -8.93 18.90 30.48
C LEU A 241 -8.45 20.25 29.86
N ARG A 242 -7.46 20.30 28.95
CA ARG A 242 -6.82 21.57 28.52
C ARG A 242 -6.28 21.68 27.07
N VAL A 243 -7.11 21.99 26.06
CA VAL A 243 -6.71 22.66 24.78
C VAL A 243 -7.88 23.50 24.21
N ILE A 244 -7.60 24.67 23.60
CA ILE A 244 -8.54 25.55 22.85
C ILE A 244 -7.85 26.03 21.54
N THR A 245 -8.62 26.50 20.54
CA THR A 245 -8.37 26.31 19.08
C THR A 245 -8.55 27.57 18.18
N GLY A 246 -8.12 27.56 16.90
CA GLY A 246 -8.21 28.68 15.93
C GLY A 246 -7.73 28.38 14.47
N THR A 247 -7.98 29.27 13.49
CA THR A 247 -8.32 28.93 12.06
C THR A 247 -7.48 29.47 10.86
N ALA A 248 -7.39 28.62 9.79
CA ALA A 248 -7.60 28.85 8.32
C ALA A 248 -6.48 29.24 7.26
N MET A 249 -6.64 28.72 6.02
CA MET A 249 -6.09 29.07 4.64
C MET A 249 -4.56 29.11 4.31
N GLN A 250 -4.00 28.69 3.14
CA GLN A 250 -4.33 27.75 2.03
C GLN A 250 -3.11 27.61 1.02
N VAL A 251 -3.04 26.54 0.16
CA VAL A 251 -2.29 26.38 -1.16
C VAL A 251 -0.73 26.19 -1.16
N GLN A 252 0.01 25.51 -2.10
CA GLN A 252 -0.11 24.26 -2.94
C GLN A 252 1.21 23.94 -3.77
N THR A 253 1.22 23.01 -4.78
CA THR A 253 2.19 22.73 -5.93
C THR A 253 3.38 21.74 -5.78
N MET A 254 4.03 21.12 -6.82
CA MET A 254 3.72 20.35 -8.08
C MET A 254 4.96 19.39 -8.31
N HIS A 255 5.00 18.15 -8.89
CA HIS A 255 4.84 17.75 -10.31
C HIS A 255 4.47 16.27 -10.59
N PHE A 256 4.87 15.28 -9.77
CA PHE A 256 3.97 14.11 -9.52
C PHE A 256 2.77 14.58 -8.69
N LYS A 257 3.04 15.55 -7.82
CA LYS A 257 2.10 16.24 -6.95
C LYS A 257 1.00 17.05 -7.66
N ALA A 258 1.21 17.80 -8.75
CA ALA A 258 1.15 17.23 -10.10
C ALA A 258 -0.19 16.57 -10.42
N ARG A 259 -0.11 15.47 -11.15
CA ARG A 259 -1.26 14.66 -11.56
C ARG A 259 -2.06 14.14 -10.36
N ALA A 260 -1.42 13.96 -9.20
CA ALA A 260 -2.11 13.65 -7.96
C ALA A 260 -3.10 14.77 -7.57
N GLY A 261 -2.66 16.03 -7.50
CA GLY A 261 -3.49 17.19 -7.17
C GLY A 261 -4.62 17.42 -8.16
N SER A 262 -4.39 17.24 -9.47
CA SER A 262 -5.45 17.38 -10.47
C SER A 262 -6.48 16.23 -10.42
N LYS A 263 -6.05 14.99 -10.10
CA LYS A 263 -6.96 13.84 -9.92
C LYS A 263 -7.65 13.83 -8.56
N LEU A 264 -7.10 14.53 -7.56
CA LEU A 264 -7.75 14.81 -6.27
C LEU A 264 -8.86 15.87 -6.40
N ALA A 265 -8.74 16.82 -7.32
CA ALA A 265 -9.76 17.82 -7.63
C ALA A 265 -10.91 17.29 -8.51
N ASP A 266 -10.81 16.07 -9.02
CA ASP A 266 -11.83 15.42 -9.84
C ASP A 266 -12.86 14.71 -8.92
N GLU A 267 -13.92 15.42 -8.56
CA GLU A 267 -14.96 14.94 -7.65
C GLU A 267 -15.63 13.63 -8.13
N ARG A 268 -15.80 13.47 -9.45
CA ARG A 268 -16.40 12.26 -10.04
C ARG A 268 -15.47 11.06 -9.87
N LEU A 269 -14.18 11.25 -10.12
CA LEU A 269 -13.16 10.22 -9.87
C LEU A 269 -13.12 9.83 -8.39
N GLN A 270 -13.18 10.78 -7.46
CA GLN A 270 -13.21 10.48 -6.02
C GLN A 270 -14.45 9.65 -5.64
N GLN A 271 -15.63 9.98 -6.18
CA GLN A 271 -16.86 9.20 -5.97
C GLN A 271 -16.74 7.78 -6.53
N ASN A 272 -16.26 7.63 -7.78
CA ASN A 272 -16.11 6.34 -8.44
C ASN A 272 -15.09 5.43 -7.74
N LEU A 273 -13.92 5.97 -7.35
CA LEU A 273 -12.90 5.22 -6.60
C LEU A 273 -13.42 4.78 -5.23
N THR A 274 -14.11 5.66 -4.49
CA THR A 274 -14.68 5.34 -3.16
C THR A 274 -15.75 4.25 -3.25
N LYS A 275 -16.61 4.31 -4.28
CA LYS A 275 -17.65 3.31 -4.53
C LYS A 275 -17.06 1.94 -4.91
N LEU A 276 -16.02 1.92 -5.76
CA LEU A 276 -15.34 0.68 -6.16
C LEU A 276 -14.57 0.05 -5.00
N SER A 277 -13.76 0.84 -4.28
CA SER A 277 -12.94 0.33 -3.16
C SER A 277 -13.84 -0.27 -2.07
N THR A 278 -14.87 0.46 -1.64
CA THR A 278 -15.85 -0.03 -0.65
C THR A 278 -16.49 -1.35 -1.09
N LYS A 279 -16.89 -1.48 -2.36
CA LYS A 279 -17.49 -2.71 -2.90
C LYS A 279 -16.51 -3.89 -2.89
N PHE A 280 -15.29 -3.74 -3.39
CA PHE A 280 -14.33 -4.85 -3.45
C PHE A 280 -13.73 -5.20 -2.08
N VAL A 281 -13.50 -4.23 -1.20
CA VAL A 281 -13.03 -4.48 0.18
C VAL A 281 -14.09 -5.26 0.97
N SER A 282 -15.36 -4.83 0.93
CA SER A 282 -16.44 -5.53 1.64
C SER A 282 -16.73 -6.92 1.05
N ALA A 283 -16.80 -7.07 -0.27
CA ALA A 283 -17.03 -8.36 -0.90
C ALA A 283 -15.91 -9.37 -0.60
N ARG A 284 -14.63 -8.94 -0.66
CA ARG A 284 -13.50 -9.76 -0.20
C ARG A 284 -13.65 -10.12 1.29
N ALA A 285 -13.94 -9.15 2.15
CA ALA A 285 -14.04 -9.34 3.60
C ALA A 285 -15.17 -10.28 4.03
N THR A 286 -16.15 -10.55 3.16
CA THR A 286 -17.09 -11.67 3.29
C THR A 286 -16.49 -12.96 2.74
N ALA A 287 -16.13 -13.02 1.46
CA ALA A 287 -15.77 -14.26 0.77
C ALA A 287 -14.49 -14.96 1.28
N VAL A 288 -13.59 -14.26 1.98
CA VAL A 288 -12.42 -14.88 2.64
C VAL A 288 -12.76 -15.60 3.96
N ARG A 289 -13.98 -15.43 4.51
CA ARG A 289 -14.42 -16.15 5.72
C ARG A 289 -14.82 -17.60 5.44
N ASP A 290 -15.14 -17.91 4.19
CA ASP A 290 -15.56 -19.25 3.74
C ASP A 290 -14.39 -20.26 3.66
N ILE A 291 -13.17 -19.82 3.99
CA ILE A 291 -11.93 -20.59 3.93
C ILE A 291 -11.02 -20.22 5.11
N ASP A 292 -10.08 -21.11 5.46
CA ASP A 292 -8.89 -20.68 6.20
C ASP A 292 -8.00 -19.85 5.26
N PHE A 293 -8.16 -18.53 5.31
CA PHE A 293 -7.41 -17.61 4.47
C PHE A 293 -5.91 -17.63 4.75
N GLU A 294 -5.49 -17.77 6.00
CA GLU A 294 -4.08 -17.73 6.40
C GLU A 294 -3.35 -18.99 5.92
N ALA A 295 -3.90 -20.19 6.23
CA ALA A 295 -3.32 -21.45 5.76
C ALA A 295 -3.35 -21.57 4.23
N THR A 296 -4.44 -21.12 3.57
CA THR A 296 -4.50 -21.14 2.09
C THR A 296 -3.49 -20.14 1.49
N ARG A 297 -3.30 -18.95 2.09
CA ARG A 297 -2.31 -17.95 1.65
C ARG A 297 -0.91 -18.51 1.72
N ASP A 298 -0.56 -19.15 2.84
CA ASP A 298 0.80 -19.62 3.07
C ASP A 298 1.11 -20.88 2.25
N ALA A 299 0.14 -21.78 2.05
CA ALA A 299 0.25 -22.87 1.09
C ALA A 299 0.43 -22.37 -0.37
N LEU A 300 -0.28 -21.31 -0.78
CA LEU A 300 -0.08 -20.72 -2.10
C LEU A 300 1.27 -19.99 -2.21
N LYS A 301 1.72 -19.32 -1.15
CA LYS A 301 3.04 -18.66 -1.08
C LYS A 301 4.16 -19.67 -1.26
N GLU A 302 4.08 -20.83 -0.61
CA GLU A 302 5.02 -21.95 -0.75
C GLU A 302 5.03 -22.50 -2.18
N ARG A 303 3.87 -22.87 -2.73
CA ARG A 303 3.75 -23.40 -4.11
C ARG A 303 4.28 -22.40 -5.16
N ARG A 304 4.05 -21.10 -4.95
CA ARG A 304 4.60 -20.03 -5.81
C ARG A 304 6.11 -19.84 -5.63
N ASN A 305 6.68 -20.08 -4.45
CA ASN A 305 8.13 -20.10 -4.26
C ASN A 305 8.77 -21.30 -4.99
N ARG A 306 8.26 -22.53 -4.77
CA ARG A 306 8.71 -23.76 -5.44
C ARG A 306 8.72 -23.66 -6.97
N ALA A 307 7.73 -22.96 -7.52
CA ALA A 307 7.61 -22.68 -8.95
C ALA A 307 8.67 -21.69 -9.49
N LEU A 308 9.19 -20.80 -8.66
CA LEU A 308 10.21 -19.81 -9.01
C LEU A 308 11.64 -20.33 -8.74
N GLU A 309 11.81 -21.20 -7.75
CA GLU A 309 13.08 -21.83 -7.37
C GLU A 309 13.58 -22.85 -8.42
N ASN A 310 12.68 -23.39 -9.24
CA ASN A 310 12.97 -24.36 -10.30
C ASN A 310 12.29 -23.93 -11.61
N LEU A 311 12.30 -22.61 -11.88
CA LEU A 311 11.52 -21.98 -12.96
C LEU A 311 11.85 -22.56 -14.34
N ASP A 312 13.14 -22.80 -14.59
CA ASP A 312 13.69 -23.52 -15.74
C ASP A 312 13.04 -24.90 -15.94
N VAL A 313 13.08 -25.76 -14.92
CA VAL A 313 12.53 -27.13 -14.98
C VAL A 313 11.03 -27.13 -15.27
N TRP A 314 10.28 -26.16 -14.73
CA TRP A 314 8.85 -26.02 -14.99
C TRP A 314 8.54 -25.42 -16.36
N LEU A 315 9.39 -24.55 -16.90
CA LEU A 315 9.27 -24.01 -18.26
C LEU A 315 9.60 -25.08 -19.32
N GLU A 316 10.69 -25.85 -19.16
CA GLU A 316 10.99 -26.99 -20.03
C GLU A 316 9.90 -28.06 -20.00
N THR A 317 9.31 -28.29 -18.82
CA THR A 317 8.19 -29.23 -18.65
C THR A 317 6.93 -28.73 -19.33
N PHE A 318 6.63 -27.43 -19.19
CA PHE A 318 5.53 -26.79 -19.93
C PHE A 318 5.73 -26.87 -21.44
N GLU A 319 6.93 -26.55 -21.95
CA GLU A 319 7.23 -26.61 -23.39
C GLU A 319 7.06 -28.02 -23.94
N ARG A 320 7.68 -29.02 -23.29
CA ARG A 320 7.53 -30.42 -23.66
C ARG A 320 6.07 -30.86 -23.71
N GLU A 321 5.27 -30.52 -22.70
CA GLU A 321 3.86 -30.92 -22.61
C GLU A 321 2.94 -30.14 -23.56
N ALA A 322 3.24 -28.86 -23.85
CA ALA A 322 2.54 -28.06 -24.84
C ALA A 322 2.83 -28.55 -26.27
N THR A 323 4.10 -28.80 -26.58
CA THR A 323 4.54 -29.33 -27.89
C THR A 323 4.05 -30.75 -28.13
N ARG A 324 4.00 -31.60 -27.10
CA ARG A 324 3.36 -32.94 -27.17
C ARG A 324 1.87 -32.88 -27.52
N ARG A 325 1.21 -31.74 -27.30
CA ARG A 325 -0.20 -31.47 -27.67
C ARG A 325 -0.35 -30.66 -28.96
N GLY A 326 0.74 -30.37 -29.69
CA GLY A 326 0.71 -29.66 -30.97
C GLY A 326 0.73 -28.13 -30.88
N ALA A 327 0.89 -27.54 -29.70
CA ALA A 327 1.16 -26.11 -29.55
C ALA A 327 2.64 -25.78 -29.79
N THR A 328 2.94 -24.57 -30.27
CA THR A 328 4.31 -24.07 -30.38
C THR A 328 4.63 -23.13 -29.22
N VAL A 329 5.73 -23.37 -28.49
CA VAL A 329 6.23 -22.44 -27.47
C VAL A 329 7.34 -21.58 -28.07
N LEU A 330 7.38 -20.30 -27.68
CA LEU A 330 8.35 -19.30 -28.10
C LEU A 330 8.73 -18.45 -26.88
N TYR A 331 10.02 -18.20 -26.69
CA TYR A 331 10.54 -17.39 -25.59
C TYR A 331 10.94 -16.00 -26.07
N ALA A 332 10.71 -14.98 -25.22
CA ALA A 332 11.02 -13.59 -25.52
C ALA A 332 11.77 -12.92 -24.36
N GLU A 333 13.02 -12.49 -24.62
CA GLU A 333 13.84 -11.78 -23.63
C GLU A 333 13.25 -10.40 -23.29
N SER A 334 12.80 -9.65 -24.28
CA SER A 334 12.16 -8.34 -24.09
C SER A 334 10.69 -8.31 -24.51
N THR A 335 9.97 -7.26 -24.09
CA THR A 335 8.58 -7.04 -24.53
C THR A 335 8.50 -6.62 -25.99
N GLN A 336 9.60 -6.09 -26.55
CA GLN A 336 9.75 -5.77 -27.97
C GLN A 336 9.94 -7.04 -28.81
N ASP A 337 10.69 -8.03 -28.31
CA ASP A 337 10.85 -9.32 -28.99
C ASP A 337 9.56 -10.14 -28.92
N ALA A 338 8.84 -10.09 -27.79
CA ALA A 338 7.49 -10.66 -27.69
C ALA A 338 6.54 -10.05 -28.74
N ALA A 339 6.57 -8.72 -28.92
CA ALA A 339 5.79 -8.04 -29.95
C ALA A 339 6.20 -8.47 -31.37
N ARG A 340 7.51 -8.62 -31.64
CA ARG A 340 8.02 -9.15 -32.91
C ARG A 340 7.53 -10.57 -33.18
N LEU A 341 7.57 -11.47 -32.19
CA LEU A 341 7.10 -12.85 -32.35
C LEU A 341 5.61 -12.93 -32.70
N VAL A 342 4.75 -12.12 -32.05
CA VAL A 342 3.32 -12.06 -32.41
C VAL A 342 3.11 -11.46 -33.80
N ALA A 343 3.88 -10.44 -34.19
CA ALA A 343 3.88 -9.88 -35.53
C ALA A 343 4.33 -10.88 -36.60
N ASP A 344 5.32 -11.72 -36.31
CA ASP A 344 5.84 -12.73 -37.23
C ASP A 344 4.88 -13.92 -37.36
N ILE A 345 4.18 -14.31 -36.27
CA ILE A 345 3.04 -15.25 -36.33
C ILE A 345 1.91 -14.66 -37.20
N ALA A 346 1.54 -13.39 -37.00
CA ALA A 346 0.51 -12.73 -37.81
C ALA A 346 0.87 -12.74 -39.31
N ARG A 347 2.13 -12.43 -39.65
CA ARG A 347 2.62 -12.46 -41.03
C ARG A 347 2.66 -13.87 -41.62
N LYS A 348 3.06 -14.88 -40.83
CA LYS A 348 3.11 -16.30 -41.22
C LYS A 348 1.75 -16.86 -41.64
N HIS A 349 0.66 -16.37 -41.03
CA HIS A 349 -0.71 -16.85 -41.28
C HIS A 349 -1.58 -15.85 -42.05
N GLU A 350 -0.97 -14.84 -42.69
CA GLU A 350 -1.62 -13.80 -43.50
C GLU A 350 -2.74 -13.03 -42.77
N VAL A 351 -2.61 -12.90 -41.44
CA VAL A 351 -3.60 -12.30 -40.54
C VAL A 351 -3.85 -10.83 -40.89
N ARG A 352 -5.12 -10.47 -41.08
CA ARG A 352 -5.60 -9.11 -41.34
C ARG A 352 -6.32 -8.51 -40.16
N LYS A 353 -6.95 -9.34 -39.32
CA LYS A 353 -7.68 -8.92 -38.13
C LYS A 353 -7.38 -9.80 -36.92
N VAL A 354 -7.08 -9.13 -35.81
CA VAL A 354 -6.79 -9.69 -34.51
C VAL A 354 -7.87 -9.26 -33.52
N ILE A 355 -8.43 -10.21 -32.80
CA ILE A 355 -9.24 -9.95 -31.60
C ILE A 355 -8.42 -10.28 -30.36
N LYS A 356 -8.56 -9.48 -29.30
CA LYS A 356 -7.78 -9.62 -28.07
C LYS A 356 -8.65 -9.64 -26.82
N THR A 357 -8.32 -10.51 -25.88
CA THR A 357 -8.75 -10.35 -24.49
C THR A 357 -7.72 -9.62 -23.66
N LYS A 358 -8.17 -9.12 -22.52
CA LYS A 358 -7.38 -8.44 -21.49
C LYS A 358 -6.06 -9.15 -21.17
N SER A 359 -4.94 -8.54 -21.54
CA SER A 359 -3.59 -8.99 -21.18
C SER A 359 -2.70 -7.82 -20.75
N MET A 360 -2.19 -7.85 -19.52
CA MET A 360 -1.21 -6.85 -19.08
C MET A 360 0.08 -6.92 -19.90
N VAL A 361 0.39 -8.08 -20.50
CA VAL A 361 1.59 -8.28 -21.31
C VAL A 361 1.42 -7.70 -22.71
N SER A 362 0.20 -7.69 -23.31
CA SER A 362 0.00 -6.96 -24.57
C SER A 362 0.23 -5.45 -24.42
N GLU A 363 -0.01 -4.92 -23.22
CA GLU A 363 0.26 -3.51 -22.89
C GLU A 363 1.74 -3.25 -22.60
N GLU A 364 2.45 -4.19 -21.94
CA GLU A 364 3.93 -4.17 -21.85
C GLU A 364 4.60 -4.18 -23.25
N MET A 365 3.96 -4.81 -24.23
CA MET A 365 4.40 -4.93 -25.63
C MET A 365 3.96 -3.76 -26.53
N GLN A 366 3.00 -2.93 -26.10
CA GLN A 366 2.25 -1.99 -26.96
C GLN A 366 1.66 -2.68 -28.22
N LEU A 367 1.15 -3.90 -28.08
CA LEU A 367 0.82 -4.78 -29.21
C LEU A 367 -0.18 -4.18 -30.21
N ASN A 368 -1.17 -3.41 -29.73
CA ASN A 368 -2.12 -2.69 -30.59
C ASN A 368 -1.43 -1.75 -31.59
N ARG A 369 -0.36 -1.08 -31.14
CA ARG A 369 0.45 -0.19 -31.99
C ARG A 369 1.25 -0.99 -33.02
N VAL A 370 1.92 -2.06 -32.60
CA VAL A 370 2.77 -2.88 -33.49
C VAL A 370 1.95 -3.55 -34.60
N LEU A 371 0.77 -4.07 -34.27
CA LEU A 371 -0.17 -4.60 -35.27
C LEU A 371 -0.71 -3.50 -36.21
N GLY A 372 -1.06 -2.33 -35.65
CA GLY A 372 -1.51 -1.18 -36.44
C GLY A 372 -0.45 -0.63 -37.41
N GLU A 373 0.82 -0.57 -36.99
CA GLU A 373 1.96 -0.19 -37.84
C GLU A 373 2.21 -1.19 -38.99
N MET A 374 1.69 -2.43 -38.89
CA MET A 374 1.67 -3.43 -39.95
C MET A 374 0.39 -3.42 -40.81
N GLY A 375 -0.58 -2.56 -40.52
CA GLY A 375 -1.89 -2.55 -41.18
C GLY A 375 -2.84 -3.68 -40.72
N VAL A 376 -2.51 -4.39 -39.64
CA VAL A 376 -3.36 -5.45 -39.06
C VAL A 376 -4.34 -4.82 -38.06
N GLN A 377 -5.64 -5.03 -38.26
CA GLN A 377 -6.66 -4.46 -37.39
C GLN A 377 -6.72 -5.22 -36.06
N SER A 378 -6.24 -4.61 -34.96
CA SER A 378 -6.34 -5.14 -33.60
C SER A 378 -7.58 -4.58 -32.88
N ILE A 379 -8.33 -5.42 -32.16
CA ILE A 379 -9.58 -5.06 -31.47
C ILE A 379 -9.65 -5.72 -30.10
N GLU A 380 -9.85 -4.94 -29.03
CA GLU A 380 -10.16 -5.48 -27.70
C GLU A 380 -11.61 -5.99 -27.64
N THR A 381 -11.82 -7.15 -27.04
CA THR A 381 -13.15 -7.79 -26.93
C THR A 381 -13.78 -7.71 -25.55
N ASP A 382 -12.97 -7.53 -24.49
CA ASP A 382 -13.50 -7.29 -23.14
C ASP A 382 -13.97 -5.83 -23.05
N LEU A 383 -15.19 -5.61 -22.58
CA LEU A 383 -15.90 -4.32 -22.63
C LEU A 383 -15.09 -3.19 -22.01
N GLY A 384 -14.39 -3.49 -20.91
CA GLY A 384 -13.54 -2.52 -20.22
C GLY A 384 -12.34 -2.06 -21.06
N GLU A 385 -11.66 -2.96 -21.76
CA GLU A 385 -10.50 -2.57 -22.60
C GLU A 385 -10.98 -1.99 -23.95
N TYR A 386 -12.11 -2.45 -24.48
CA TYR A 386 -12.75 -1.87 -25.67
C TYR A 386 -13.10 -0.38 -25.49
N ILE A 387 -13.71 -0.01 -24.36
CA ILE A 387 -14.03 1.38 -24.02
C ILE A 387 -12.76 2.26 -23.98
N LEU A 388 -11.62 1.70 -23.57
CA LEU A 388 -10.34 2.41 -23.59
C LEU A 388 -9.74 2.52 -24.98
N GLN A 389 -9.83 1.46 -25.78
CA GLN A 389 -9.37 1.44 -27.17
C GLN A 389 -10.05 2.53 -28.00
N ILE A 390 -11.39 2.62 -27.92
CA ILE A 390 -12.16 3.65 -28.66
C ILE A 390 -12.03 5.06 -28.06
N ASN A 391 -11.55 5.18 -26.82
CA ASN A 391 -11.20 6.46 -26.20
C ASN A 391 -9.70 6.77 -26.41
N ASP A 392 -9.29 6.83 -27.68
CA ASP A 392 -7.93 7.17 -28.12
C ASP A 392 -6.81 6.27 -27.52
N ASN A 393 -7.11 4.99 -27.25
CA ASN A 393 -6.21 4.01 -26.60
C ASN A 393 -5.72 4.45 -25.21
N GLU A 394 -6.63 4.94 -24.37
CA GLU A 394 -6.30 5.39 -23.00
C GLU A 394 -5.77 4.24 -22.11
N PRO A 395 -4.68 4.43 -21.33
CA PRO A 395 -4.13 3.36 -20.51
C PRO A 395 -5.08 2.92 -19.37
N PRO A 396 -5.11 1.63 -19.02
CA PRO A 396 -6.02 1.09 -18.01
C PRO A 396 -5.75 1.64 -16.61
N SER A 397 -6.79 2.16 -15.97
CA SER A 397 -6.68 2.80 -14.66
C SER A 397 -6.66 1.83 -13.48
N HIS A 398 -7.08 0.57 -13.67
CA HIS A 398 -7.09 -0.47 -12.63
C HIS A 398 -7.00 -1.89 -13.23
N ILE A 399 -6.20 -2.78 -12.62
CA ILE A 399 -5.87 -4.09 -13.20
C ILE A 399 -7.08 -5.03 -13.43
N ILE A 400 -8.13 -4.96 -12.61
CA ILE A 400 -9.40 -5.70 -12.84
C ILE A 400 -10.44 -4.86 -13.61
N ALA A 401 -10.90 -3.72 -13.06
CA ALA A 401 -11.90 -2.83 -13.66
C ALA A 401 -11.25 -1.61 -14.38
N PRO A 402 -10.80 -1.73 -15.64
CA PRO A 402 -9.84 -0.80 -16.25
C PRO A 402 -10.39 0.62 -16.43
N VAL A 403 -11.72 0.77 -16.58
CA VAL A 403 -12.44 2.03 -16.79
C VAL A 403 -13.02 2.65 -15.52
N VAL A 404 -12.61 2.25 -14.30
CA VAL A 404 -13.16 2.80 -13.03
C VAL A 404 -13.17 4.33 -12.95
N HIS A 405 -12.28 5.00 -13.69
CA HIS A 405 -12.22 6.46 -13.73
C HIS A 405 -13.35 7.15 -14.53
N LYS A 406 -14.18 6.43 -15.31
CA LYS A 406 -15.33 6.99 -16.04
C LYS A 406 -16.66 6.71 -15.34
N ASP A 407 -17.60 7.64 -15.48
CA ASP A 407 -19.02 7.41 -15.17
C ASP A 407 -19.78 6.81 -16.37
N LYS A 408 -21.07 6.46 -16.18
CA LYS A 408 -21.87 5.83 -17.25
C LYS A 408 -22.25 6.84 -18.35
N GLU A 409 -22.39 8.11 -17.98
CA GLU A 409 -22.74 9.21 -18.87
C GLU A 409 -21.63 9.45 -19.90
N GLN A 410 -20.37 9.47 -19.46
CA GLN A 410 -19.19 9.54 -20.34
C GLN A 410 -19.09 8.36 -21.31
N ILE A 411 -19.44 7.15 -20.87
CA ILE A 411 -19.44 5.95 -21.73
C ILE A 411 -20.59 6.03 -22.75
N ALA A 412 -21.76 6.54 -22.36
CA ALA A 412 -22.87 6.78 -23.27
C ALA A 412 -22.57 7.85 -24.34
N ASP A 413 -21.91 8.95 -23.94
CA ASP A 413 -21.46 10.00 -24.86
C ASP A 413 -20.42 9.45 -25.85
N LEU A 414 -19.48 8.63 -25.37
CA LEU A 414 -18.45 7.96 -26.17
C LEU A 414 -19.03 6.95 -27.16
N PHE A 415 -20.01 6.12 -26.75
CA PHE A 415 -20.68 5.16 -27.64
C PHE A 415 -21.48 5.87 -28.72
N ALA A 416 -22.26 6.91 -28.37
CA ALA A 416 -22.99 7.71 -29.36
C ALA A 416 -22.06 8.37 -30.39
N LYS A 417 -20.92 8.93 -29.93
CA LYS A 417 -19.87 9.51 -30.78
C LYS A 417 -19.22 8.48 -31.70
N THR A 418 -18.88 7.30 -31.18
CA THR A 418 -18.02 6.33 -31.88
C THR A 418 -18.80 5.37 -32.78
N HIS A 419 -19.93 4.86 -32.30
CA HIS A 419 -20.76 3.90 -33.04
C HIS A 419 -21.75 4.58 -34.00
N GLY A 420 -21.92 5.90 -33.91
CA GLY A 420 -22.91 6.66 -34.70
C GLY A 420 -24.37 6.33 -34.35
N LYS A 421 -24.62 5.69 -33.21
CA LYS A 421 -25.95 5.28 -32.73
C LYS A 421 -26.58 6.35 -31.82
N PRO A 422 -27.92 6.37 -31.65
CA PRO A 422 -28.58 7.22 -30.67
C PRO A 422 -28.08 6.96 -29.24
N ARG A 423 -27.91 8.02 -28.45
CA ARG A 423 -27.38 7.96 -27.08
C ARG A 423 -28.31 7.18 -26.13
N LEU A 424 -27.85 6.02 -25.68
CA LEU A 424 -28.52 5.21 -24.65
C LEU A 424 -28.18 5.71 -23.23
N THR A 425 -29.00 5.35 -22.24
CA THR A 425 -28.82 5.77 -20.82
C THR A 425 -28.96 4.62 -19.81
N ASP A 426 -29.33 3.44 -20.30
CA ASP A 426 -29.49 2.20 -19.55
C ASP A 426 -28.30 1.24 -19.80
N ILE A 427 -27.86 0.56 -18.74
CA ILE A 427 -26.62 -0.23 -18.75
C ILE A 427 -26.79 -1.55 -19.53
N PRO A 428 -27.84 -2.37 -19.30
CA PRO A 428 -28.19 -3.49 -20.18
C PRO A 428 -28.20 -3.13 -21.67
N GLU A 429 -28.91 -2.07 -22.07
CA GLU A 429 -29.00 -1.69 -23.49
C GLU A 429 -27.67 -1.17 -24.06
N MET A 430 -26.86 -0.40 -23.31
CA MET A 430 -25.48 -0.06 -23.71
C MET A 430 -24.58 -1.30 -23.84
N THR A 431 -24.73 -2.29 -22.97
CA THR A 431 -23.95 -3.54 -23.00
C THR A 431 -24.33 -4.41 -24.21
N LYS A 432 -25.62 -4.41 -24.57
CA LYS A 432 -26.15 -5.01 -25.79
C LYS A 432 -25.67 -4.29 -27.04
N GLU A 433 -25.64 -2.95 -27.04
CA GLU A 433 -25.10 -2.14 -28.14
C GLU A 433 -23.63 -2.48 -28.43
N ALA A 434 -22.79 -2.53 -27.39
CA ALA A 434 -21.39 -2.95 -27.53
C ALA A 434 -21.25 -4.40 -28.02
N ARG A 435 -22.14 -5.31 -27.58
CA ARG A 435 -22.20 -6.70 -28.06
C ARG A 435 -22.59 -6.79 -29.54
N GLU A 436 -23.51 -5.96 -30.02
CA GLU A 436 -23.87 -5.86 -31.44
C GLU A 436 -22.69 -5.37 -32.29
N VAL A 437 -21.93 -4.38 -31.80
CA VAL A 437 -20.74 -3.86 -32.49
C VAL A 437 -19.60 -4.88 -32.51
N LEU A 438 -19.35 -5.59 -31.40
CA LEU A 438 -18.26 -6.56 -31.30
C LEU A 438 -18.56 -7.90 -32.02
N ARG A 439 -19.82 -8.32 -32.13
CA ARG A 439 -20.18 -9.65 -32.68
C ARG A 439 -19.61 -9.94 -34.08
N PRO A 440 -19.68 -9.03 -35.07
CA PRO A 440 -19.07 -9.26 -36.39
C PRO A 440 -17.55 -9.40 -36.35
N HIS A 441 -16.87 -8.75 -35.40
CA HIS A 441 -15.41 -8.84 -35.27
C HIS A 441 -14.96 -10.23 -34.81
N PHE A 442 -15.66 -10.85 -33.84
CA PHE A 442 -15.39 -12.24 -33.45
C PHE A 442 -15.53 -13.23 -34.62
N MET A 443 -16.51 -13.02 -35.50
CA MET A 443 -16.82 -13.91 -36.64
C MET A 443 -15.92 -13.67 -37.87
N SER A 444 -15.01 -12.69 -37.82
CA SER A 444 -14.19 -12.28 -38.97
C SER A 444 -12.77 -11.88 -38.57
N ALA A 445 -12.23 -12.51 -37.52
CA ALA A 445 -10.86 -12.38 -37.06
C ALA A 445 -10.06 -13.64 -37.39
N ASP A 446 -8.86 -13.47 -37.95
CA ASP A 446 -8.00 -14.58 -38.36
C ASP A 446 -7.20 -15.13 -37.16
N MET A 447 -6.89 -14.25 -36.19
CA MET A 447 -6.12 -14.56 -34.99
C MET A 447 -6.77 -14.01 -33.70
N GLY A 448 -6.75 -14.81 -32.64
CA GLY A 448 -7.06 -14.41 -31.28
C GLY A 448 -5.81 -14.30 -30.42
N VAL A 449 -5.68 -13.23 -29.63
CA VAL A 449 -4.57 -13.07 -28.67
C VAL A 449 -5.13 -12.95 -27.25
N THR A 450 -4.67 -13.80 -26.34
CA THR A 450 -5.11 -13.76 -24.94
C THR A 450 -3.94 -13.54 -23.98
N GLY A 451 -4.25 -13.04 -22.79
CA GLY A 451 -3.35 -13.20 -21.65
C GLY A 451 -3.30 -14.64 -21.14
N GLY A 452 -2.50 -14.86 -20.10
CA GLY A 452 -2.56 -16.06 -19.26
C GLY A 452 -2.41 -15.68 -17.79
N ASN A 453 -3.41 -16.01 -16.96
CA ASN A 453 -3.35 -15.75 -15.52
C ASN A 453 -2.27 -16.62 -14.84
N PHE A 454 -2.19 -17.87 -15.30
CA PHE A 454 -1.20 -18.89 -14.96
C PHE A 454 -0.90 -19.79 -16.17
N LEU A 455 0.24 -20.46 -16.16
CA LEU A 455 0.56 -21.62 -16.99
C LEU A 455 0.60 -22.86 -16.08
N VAL A 456 0.27 -24.03 -16.58
CA VAL A 456 0.29 -25.30 -15.84
C VAL A 456 1.26 -26.26 -16.51
N ALA A 457 2.36 -26.58 -15.83
CA ALA A 457 3.48 -27.34 -16.40
C ALA A 457 3.09 -28.77 -16.76
N GLU A 458 2.44 -29.50 -15.86
CA GLU A 458 2.07 -30.92 -16.07
C GLU A 458 1.11 -31.14 -17.25
N THR A 459 0.36 -30.11 -17.67
CA THR A 459 -0.62 -30.20 -18.76
C THR A 459 -0.25 -29.40 -20.01
N GLY A 460 0.81 -28.58 -19.99
CA GLY A 460 1.13 -27.67 -21.09
C GLY A 460 0.00 -26.65 -21.38
N SER A 461 -0.80 -26.30 -20.37
CA SER A 461 -2.01 -25.47 -20.52
C SER A 461 -1.81 -24.04 -20.05
N VAL A 462 -2.52 -23.09 -20.66
CA VAL A 462 -2.73 -21.75 -20.08
C VAL A 462 -4.09 -21.67 -19.39
N ALA A 463 -4.10 -21.10 -18.19
CA ALA A 463 -5.32 -20.74 -17.47
C ALA A 463 -5.69 -19.27 -17.73
N VAL A 464 -6.87 -19.05 -18.28
CA VAL A 464 -7.49 -17.72 -18.46
C VAL A 464 -8.68 -17.61 -17.51
N VAL A 465 -8.84 -16.45 -16.85
CA VAL A 465 -9.88 -16.22 -15.84
C VAL A 465 -10.57 -14.87 -16.12
N THR A 466 -11.86 -14.90 -16.45
CA THR A 466 -12.65 -13.70 -16.78
C THR A 466 -14.07 -13.77 -16.19
N ASN A 467 -14.78 -12.65 -16.26
CA ASN A 467 -16.19 -12.54 -15.88
C ASN A 467 -17.12 -12.25 -17.08
N GLU A 468 -16.58 -11.98 -18.28
CA GLU A 468 -17.35 -11.53 -19.45
C GLU A 468 -17.61 -12.63 -20.50
N GLY A 469 -16.81 -13.71 -20.51
CA GLY A 469 -16.98 -14.86 -21.42
C GLY A 469 -16.55 -14.62 -22.88
N ASN A 470 -15.94 -13.46 -23.17
CA ASN A 470 -15.41 -13.13 -24.49
C ASN A 470 -14.16 -13.95 -24.84
N GLU A 471 -13.47 -14.55 -23.85
CA GLU A 471 -12.27 -15.35 -24.10
C GLU A 471 -12.62 -16.61 -24.87
N GLY A 472 -13.74 -17.27 -24.58
CA GLY A 472 -14.21 -18.42 -25.35
C GLY A 472 -14.32 -18.11 -26.84
N MET A 473 -14.91 -16.97 -27.22
CA MET A 473 -14.97 -16.59 -28.64
C MET A 473 -13.61 -16.15 -29.21
N CYS A 474 -12.73 -15.57 -28.39
CA CYS A 474 -11.37 -15.20 -28.79
C CYS A 474 -10.45 -16.41 -29.02
N THR A 475 -10.67 -17.52 -28.31
CA THR A 475 -9.83 -18.72 -28.38
C THR A 475 -10.36 -19.78 -29.33
N VAL A 476 -11.68 -19.86 -29.51
CA VAL A 476 -12.35 -20.91 -30.29
C VAL A 476 -12.60 -20.53 -31.75
N MET A 477 -12.94 -19.27 -32.05
CA MET A 477 -13.35 -18.83 -33.39
C MET A 477 -12.18 -18.61 -34.37
N PRO A 478 -11.04 -18.00 -33.98
CA PRO A 478 -9.98 -17.68 -34.93
C PRO A 478 -9.12 -18.91 -35.27
N ARG A 479 -8.59 -18.97 -36.50
CA ARG A 479 -7.71 -20.08 -36.93
C ARG A 479 -6.41 -20.14 -36.14
N VAL A 480 -5.92 -18.99 -35.68
CA VAL A 480 -4.68 -18.88 -34.89
C VAL A 480 -5.02 -18.36 -33.48
N HIS A 481 -4.56 -19.06 -32.44
CA HIS A 481 -4.59 -18.54 -31.07
C HIS A 481 -3.17 -18.29 -30.58
N VAL A 482 -2.93 -17.14 -29.95
CA VAL A 482 -1.67 -16.80 -29.30
C VAL A 482 -1.91 -16.42 -27.84
N ALA A 483 -1.45 -17.25 -26.92
CA ALA A 483 -1.44 -16.95 -25.50
C ALA A 483 -0.11 -16.27 -25.13
N VAL A 484 -0.17 -15.02 -24.68
CA VAL A 484 1.01 -14.25 -24.27
C VAL A 484 1.00 -14.04 -22.76
N THR A 485 2.05 -14.48 -22.07
CA THR A 485 2.16 -14.26 -20.62
C THR A 485 3.61 -14.23 -20.15
N GLY A 486 3.81 -13.73 -18.93
CA GLY A 486 5.13 -13.66 -18.31
C GLY A 486 5.59 -15.03 -17.81
N ILE A 487 6.88 -15.34 -17.93
CA ILE A 487 7.47 -16.59 -17.44
C ILE A 487 7.16 -16.85 -15.95
N GLU A 488 6.96 -15.80 -15.15
CA GLU A 488 6.67 -15.93 -13.72
C GLU A 488 5.36 -16.67 -13.44
N LYS A 489 4.49 -16.80 -14.45
CA LYS A 489 3.14 -17.35 -14.33
C LYS A 489 3.04 -18.87 -14.26
N ILE A 490 4.14 -19.59 -14.37
CA ILE A 490 4.13 -21.05 -14.25
C ILE A 490 3.65 -21.55 -12.88
N LEU A 491 2.92 -22.64 -12.89
CA LEU A 491 2.57 -23.48 -11.75
C LEU A 491 2.88 -24.93 -12.12
N PRO A 492 3.53 -25.72 -11.24
CA PRO A 492 3.80 -27.14 -11.49
C PRO A 492 2.55 -27.95 -11.89
N THR A 493 1.48 -27.87 -11.09
CA THR A 493 0.32 -28.77 -11.21
C THR A 493 -1.03 -28.04 -11.25
N LEU A 494 -2.08 -28.75 -11.68
CA LEU A 494 -3.48 -28.33 -11.57
C LEU A 494 -3.92 -28.15 -10.11
N GLU A 495 -3.29 -28.85 -9.15
CA GLU A 495 -3.55 -28.65 -7.71
C GLU A 495 -3.00 -27.30 -7.21
N ASP A 496 -1.84 -26.87 -7.71
CA ASP A 496 -1.30 -25.54 -7.47
C ASP A 496 -2.21 -24.46 -8.08
N PHE A 497 -2.75 -24.71 -9.29
CA PHE A 497 -3.75 -23.83 -9.93
C PHE A 497 -5.07 -23.79 -9.15
N ALA A 498 -5.59 -24.93 -8.68
CA ALA A 498 -6.78 -24.99 -7.84
C ALA A 498 -6.58 -24.20 -6.54
N THR A 499 -5.40 -24.32 -5.92
CA THR A 499 -5.01 -23.52 -4.74
C THR A 499 -5.00 -22.02 -5.06
N ALA A 500 -4.45 -21.64 -6.22
CA ALA A 500 -4.47 -20.24 -6.68
C ALA A 500 -5.91 -19.73 -6.92
N MET A 501 -6.79 -20.56 -7.48
CA MET A 501 -8.19 -20.24 -7.74
C MET A 501 -9.06 -20.16 -6.48
N ARG A 502 -8.67 -20.77 -5.35
CA ARG A 502 -9.33 -20.50 -4.06
C ARG A 502 -9.18 -19.03 -3.65
N LEU A 503 -8.04 -18.39 -3.96
CA LEU A 503 -7.69 -17.06 -3.47
C LEU A 503 -7.82 -15.92 -4.51
N LEU A 504 -7.61 -16.17 -5.80
CA LEU A 504 -7.64 -15.14 -6.84
C LEU A 504 -9.01 -14.43 -6.93
N PRO A 505 -10.16 -15.10 -7.15
CA PRO A 505 -11.46 -14.43 -7.31
C PRO A 505 -11.92 -13.76 -5.99
N ARG A 506 -11.69 -14.41 -4.85
CA ARG A 506 -11.99 -13.85 -3.51
C ARG A 506 -11.25 -12.54 -3.27
N SER A 507 -9.98 -12.48 -3.64
CA SER A 507 -9.13 -11.29 -3.45
C SER A 507 -9.37 -10.21 -4.50
N ALA A 508 -9.84 -10.58 -5.69
CA ALA A 508 -10.06 -9.70 -6.83
C ALA A 508 -11.42 -9.00 -6.79
N THR A 509 -12.49 -9.77 -6.69
CA THR A 509 -13.88 -9.31 -6.86
C THR A 509 -14.78 -9.69 -5.68
N GLY A 510 -14.30 -10.53 -4.76
CA GLY A 510 -15.09 -11.11 -3.68
C GLY A 510 -15.99 -12.27 -4.13
N GLN A 511 -15.68 -12.90 -5.27
CA GLN A 511 -16.41 -14.09 -5.73
C GLN A 511 -15.75 -15.39 -5.20
N THR A 512 -16.55 -16.42 -4.95
CA THR A 512 -16.08 -17.78 -4.61
C THR A 512 -15.24 -18.42 -5.72
N ILE A 513 -15.62 -18.17 -6.96
CA ILE A 513 -14.95 -18.51 -8.22
C ILE A 513 -15.33 -17.46 -9.28
N SER A 514 -14.55 -17.30 -10.35
CA SER A 514 -14.91 -16.41 -11.47
C SER A 514 -16.08 -16.98 -12.29
N ASN A 515 -16.83 -16.15 -13.04
CA ASN A 515 -17.91 -16.65 -13.90
C ASN A 515 -17.39 -17.63 -14.97
N TYR A 516 -16.18 -17.35 -15.49
CA TYR A 516 -15.50 -18.17 -16.49
C TYR A 516 -14.05 -18.41 -16.05
N PHE A 517 -13.59 -19.65 -16.21
CA PHE A 517 -12.17 -19.99 -16.24
C PHE A 517 -11.95 -21.08 -17.30
N SER A 518 -10.91 -20.92 -18.09
CA SER A 518 -10.64 -21.76 -19.26
C SER A 518 -9.20 -22.29 -19.20
N LEU A 519 -9.03 -23.60 -19.38
CA LEU A 519 -7.73 -24.29 -19.42
C LEU A 519 -7.43 -24.71 -20.87
N LEU A 520 -6.80 -23.81 -21.62
CA LEU A 520 -6.55 -23.96 -23.06
C LEU A 520 -5.31 -24.84 -23.25
N THR A 521 -5.45 -25.93 -24.02
CA THR A 521 -4.58 -27.13 -23.89
C THR A 521 -4.25 -27.73 -25.27
N GLY A 522 -3.65 -26.93 -26.15
CA GLY A 522 -3.33 -27.29 -27.54
C GLY A 522 -4.32 -26.71 -28.56
N PRO A 523 -4.00 -26.80 -29.87
CA PRO A 523 -4.94 -26.55 -30.96
C PRO A 523 -6.02 -27.65 -31.06
N ARG A 524 -7.04 -27.40 -31.88
CA ARG A 524 -8.15 -28.32 -32.19
C ARG A 524 -7.64 -29.68 -32.69
N ALA A 525 -8.11 -30.76 -32.09
CA ALA A 525 -7.75 -32.12 -32.45
C ALA A 525 -8.51 -32.63 -33.69
N ALA A 526 -8.03 -33.74 -34.28
CA ALA A 526 -8.66 -34.34 -35.45
C ALA A 526 -10.08 -34.87 -35.13
N GLY A 527 -11.10 -34.28 -35.74
CA GLY A 527 -12.51 -34.64 -35.54
C GLY A 527 -13.27 -33.73 -34.58
N GLU A 528 -12.58 -32.84 -33.86
CA GLU A 528 -13.23 -31.73 -33.14
C GLU A 528 -13.74 -30.68 -34.14
N GLN A 529 -14.88 -30.05 -33.83
CA GLN A 529 -15.49 -29.04 -34.71
C GLN A 529 -14.92 -27.64 -34.41
N ASP A 530 -14.74 -27.34 -33.13
CA ASP A 530 -14.44 -26.02 -32.59
C ASP A 530 -12.98 -25.91 -32.10
N GLY A 531 -12.36 -24.74 -32.23
CA GLY A 531 -11.00 -24.47 -31.74
C GLY A 531 -10.00 -24.06 -32.84
N PRO A 532 -8.83 -23.53 -32.44
CA PRO A 532 -7.86 -22.95 -33.36
C PRO A 532 -7.07 -24.05 -34.08
N GLU A 533 -6.75 -23.82 -35.35
CA GLU A 533 -5.89 -24.70 -36.17
C GLU A 533 -4.43 -24.65 -35.71
N HIS A 534 -4.01 -23.53 -35.12
CA HIS A 534 -2.66 -23.32 -34.59
C HIS A 534 -2.69 -22.60 -33.24
N MET A 535 -2.03 -23.16 -32.23
CA MET A 535 -1.86 -22.54 -30.91
C MET A 535 -0.38 -22.18 -30.68
N TYR A 536 -0.12 -20.95 -30.26
CA TYR A 536 1.20 -20.44 -29.90
C TYR A 536 1.21 -19.94 -28.45
N PHE A 537 2.28 -20.25 -27.72
CA PHE A 537 2.59 -19.65 -26.42
C PHE A 537 3.79 -18.73 -26.58
N VAL A 538 3.63 -17.44 -26.25
CA VAL A 538 4.75 -16.47 -26.21
C VAL A 538 5.05 -16.17 -24.75
N LEU A 539 6.17 -16.70 -24.27
CA LEU A 539 6.59 -16.65 -22.88
C LEU A 539 7.61 -15.52 -22.68
N VAL A 540 7.20 -14.49 -21.95
CA VAL A 540 7.93 -13.22 -21.87
C VAL A 540 8.72 -13.11 -20.57
N ASP A 541 10.02 -12.88 -20.69
CA ASP A 541 10.86 -12.45 -19.56
C ASP A 541 10.65 -10.97 -19.28
N GLY A 542 11.19 -10.06 -20.10
CA GLY A 542 11.06 -8.62 -19.89
C GLY A 542 11.64 -8.13 -18.55
N GLY A 543 12.69 -8.79 -18.04
CA GLY A 543 13.33 -8.45 -16.76
C GLY A 543 12.74 -9.13 -15.53
N ARG A 544 11.97 -10.22 -15.71
CA ARG A 544 11.48 -11.10 -14.63
C ARG A 544 12.59 -12.01 -14.10
N THR A 545 13.45 -12.57 -14.96
CA THR A 545 14.62 -13.37 -14.58
C THR A 545 15.56 -12.60 -13.65
N GLY A 546 15.80 -11.32 -13.94
CA GLY A 546 16.64 -10.42 -13.13
C GLY A 546 16.13 -10.15 -11.71
N LEU A 547 14.94 -10.66 -11.33
CA LEU A 547 14.45 -10.62 -9.95
C LEU A 547 14.63 -11.95 -9.21
N ILE A 548 14.95 -13.05 -9.90
CA ILE A 548 15.18 -14.39 -9.32
C ILE A 548 16.53 -14.41 -8.58
N GLY A 549 16.57 -15.04 -7.40
CA GLY A 549 17.67 -14.94 -6.44
C GLY A 549 17.86 -13.54 -5.82
N GLY A 550 17.22 -12.51 -6.39
CA GLY A 550 17.36 -11.12 -6.01
C GLY A 550 16.42 -10.68 -4.90
N GLU A 551 16.70 -9.50 -4.34
CA GLU A 551 15.98 -8.91 -3.22
C GLU A 551 14.50 -8.63 -3.46
N PHE A 552 14.04 -8.75 -4.71
CA PHE A 552 12.69 -8.49 -5.19
C PHE A 552 11.96 -9.74 -5.74
N GLN A 553 12.56 -10.94 -5.66
CA GLN A 553 11.98 -12.21 -6.15
C GLN A 553 10.51 -12.40 -5.72
N GLU A 554 10.18 -11.96 -4.51
CA GLU A 554 8.84 -12.06 -3.94
C GLU A 554 7.74 -11.41 -4.81
N MET A 555 8.07 -10.39 -5.61
CA MET A 555 7.13 -9.80 -6.57
C MET A 555 6.66 -10.78 -7.64
N LEU A 556 7.50 -11.75 -8.02
CA LEU A 556 7.18 -12.77 -9.01
C LEU A 556 6.07 -13.71 -8.52
N ARG A 557 5.80 -13.81 -7.20
CA ARG A 557 4.63 -14.56 -6.69
C ARG A 557 3.28 -13.98 -7.17
N CYS A 558 3.24 -12.75 -7.66
CA CYS A 558 2.00 -11.96 -7.80
C CYS A 558 0.95 -12.56 -8.76
N ILE A 559 -0.20 -12.92 -8.19
CA ILE A 559 -1.38 -13.42 -8.92
C ILE A 559 -2.24 -12.31 -9.56
N ARG A 560 -1.77 -11.05 -9.56
CA ARG A 560 -2.41 -9.87 -10.21
C ARG A 560 -3.82 -9.51 -9.69
N CYS A 561 -4.25 -10.03 -8.54
CA CYS A 561 -5.60 -9.90 -7.98
C CYS A 561 -6.04 -8.48 -7.54
N GLY A 562 -5.29 -7.41 -7.78
CA GLY A 562 -5.68 -6.03 -7.42
C GLY A 562 -5.88 -5.69 -5.93
N ALA A 563 -5.92 -6.67 -5.01
CA ALA A 563 -6.25 -6.47 -3.59
C ALA A 563 -5.40 -5.38 -2.91
N CYS A 564 -4.08 -5.35 -3.18
CA CYS A 564 -3.17 -4.33 -2.66
C CYS A 564 -3.45 -2.91 -3.17
N MET A 565 -4.15 -2.75 -4.30
CA MET A 565 -4.62 -1.46 -4.83
C MET A 565 -5.93 -1.07 -4.13
N ASN A 566 -6.89 -1.99 -4.07
CA ASN A 566 -8.22 -1.80 -3.48
C ASN A 566 -8.17 -1.31 -2.01
N HIS A 567 -7.16 -1.73 -1.23
CA HIS A 567 -6.97 -1.33 0.18
C HIS A 567 -5.90 -0.24 0.37
N CYS A 568 -5.23 0.24 -0.69
CA CYS A 568 -4.18 1.25 -0.53
C CYS A 568 -4.77 2.66 -0.46
N PRO A 569 -4.59 3.40 0.66
CA PRO A 569 -5.17 4.73 0.82
C PRO A 569 -4.56 5.78 -0.11
N VAL A 570 -3.36 5.54 -0.66
CA VAL A 570 -2.79 6.40 -1.72
C VAL A 570 -3.54 6.14 -3.04
N TYR A 571 -3.64 4.88 -3.45
CA TYR A 571 -4.31 4.49 -4.71
C TYR A 571 -5.79 4.90 -4.73
N GLN A 572 -6.52 4.68 -3.64
CA GLN A 572 -7.93 5.06 -3.47
C GLN A 572 -8.20 6.56 -3.70
N LYS A 573 -7.18 7.43 -3.58
CA LYS A 573 -7.32 8.88 -3.76
C LYS A 573 -6.78 9.41 -5.09
N ILE A 574 -5.81 8.74 -5.73
CA ILE A 574 -5.19 9.24 -6.98
C ILE A 574 -5.49 8.42 -8.23
N GLY A 575 -6.04 7.19 -8.08
CA GLY A 575 -6.29 6.26 -9.18
C GLY A 575 -5.01 5.76 -9.89
N GLY A 576 -5.15 4.90 -10.88
CA GLY A 576 -3.99 4.32 -11.57
C GLY A 576 -3.25 5.28 -12.50
N HIS A 577 -3.92 6.22 -13.15
CA HIS A 577 -3.30 7.15 -14.10
C HIS A 577 -2.19 8.01 -13.49
N ALA A 578 -2.20 8.25 -12.18
CA ALA A 578 -1.13 8.98 -11.50
C ALA A 578 0.23 8.24 -11.52
N TYR A 579 0.22 6.91 -11.67
CA TYR A 579 1.41 6.05 -11.69
C TYR A 579 2.10 5.96 -13.06
N VAL A 580 1.40 6.34 -14.15
CA VAL A 580 1.93 6.47 -15.52
C VAL A 580 2.59 5.19 -16.09
N TRP A 581 2.05 4.01 -15.74
CA TRP A 581 2.47 2.71 -16.29
C TRP A 581 1.30 1.72 -16.27
N VAL A 582 1.40 0.67 -17.10
CA VAL A 582 0.58 -0.56 -17.11
C VAL A 582 0.32 -1.16 -15.70
N TYR A 583 1.21 -0.92 -14.72
CA TYR A 583 1.07 -1.38 -13.34
C TYR A 583 0.91 -0.18 -12.39
N PRO A 584 -0.32 0.09 -11.93
CA PRO A 584 -0.58 1.09 -10.89
C PRO A 584 -0.54 0.52 -9.46
N GLY A 585 -0.61 1.43 -8.47
CA GLY A 585 -0.71 1.09 -7.04
C GLY A 585 0.57 0.51 -6.43
N PRO A 586 0.52 -0.06 -5.20
CA PRO A 586 1.72 -0.50 -4.48
C PRO A 586 2.57 -1.55 -5.21
N MET A 587 1.92 -2.51 -5.89
CA MET A 587 2.58 -3.49 -6.75
C MET A 587 3.31 -2.80 -7.92
N GLY A 588 2.68 -1.81 -8.55
CA GLY A 588 3.28 -1.00 -9.61
C GLY A 588 4.48 -0.19 -9.12
N SER A 589 4.38 0.40 -7.93
CA SER A 589 5.48 1.14 -7.29
C SER A 589 6.71 0.29 -6.94
N VAL A 590 6.63 -1.05 -7.00
CA VAL A 590 7.80 -1.94 -6.93
C VAL A 590 8.24 -2.41 -8.32
N LEU A 591 7.31 -2.91 -9.15
CA LEU A 591 7.65 -3.49 -10.46
C LEU A 591 8.18 -2.48 -11.46
N THR A 592 7.59 -1.27 -11.53
CA THR A 592 8.00 -0.23 -12.47
C THR A 592 9.47 0.19 -12.29
N PRO A 593 9.93 0.51 -11.06
CA PRO A 593 11.37 0.67 -10.77
C PRO A 593 12.23 -0.56 -11.08
N SER A 594 11.68 -1.77 -10.95
CA SER A 594 12.41 -3.03 -11.17
C SER A 594 12.61 -3.35 -12.65
N TYR A 595 11.68 -2.96 -13.53
CA TYR A 595 11.68 -3.36 -14.95
C TYR A 595 12.39 -2.38 -15.91
N VAL A 596 12.40 -1.05 -15.66
CA VAL A 596 13.21 -0.09 -16.49
C VAL A 596 14.30 0.65 -15.72
N GLY A 597 14.48 0.35 -14.44
CA GLY A 597 15.42 1.04 -13.56
C GLY A 597 14.78 2.14 -12.72
N ILE A 598 15.21 2.19 -11.47
CA ILE A 598 14.71 3.06 -10.42
C ILE A 598 14.92 4.57 -10.69
N ASP A 599 15.96 4.91 -11.46
CA ASP A 599 16.27 6.27 -11.92
C ASP A 599 15.18 6.88 -12.82
N ARG A 600 14.39 6.06 -13.53
CA ARG A 600 13.24 6.50 -14.34
C ARG A 600 11.94 6.61 -13.54
N ALA A 601 11.93 6.11 -12.30
CA ALA A 601 10.72 5.90 -11.48
C ALA A 601 10.83 6.49 -10.06
N LEU A 602 11.63 7.55 -9.88
CA LEU A 602 12.08 8.07 -8.57
C LEU A 602 10.98 8.41 -7.55
N ASP A 603 9.79 8.83 -8.00
CA ASP A 603 8.67 9.16 -7.10
C ASP A 603 7.90 7.92 -6.62
N LEU A 604 7.86 6.80 -7.37
CA LEU A 604 6.94 5.70 -7.07
C LEU A 604 7.23 4.97 -5.75
N PRO A 605 8.50 4.69 -5.35
CA PRO A 605 8.81 4.15 -4.02
C PRO A 605 8.48 5.11 -2.88
N GLN A 606 8.48 6.42 -3.16
CA GLN A 606 8.26 7.50 -2.18
C GLN A 606 6.76 7.81 -2.02
N ALA A 607 5.95 7.57 -3.05
CA ALA A 607 4.49 7.68 -3.08
C ALA A 607 3.75 6.58 -2.26
N ALA A 608 4.29 6.23 -1.09
CA ALA A 608 3.71 5.25 -0.17
C ALA A 608 3.89 5.70 1.28
N THR A 609 2.83 5.56 2.08
CA THR A 609 2.83 5.81 3.54
C THR A 609 3.58 4.73 4.35
N LEU A 610 3.97 3.62 3.70
CA LEU A 610 4.51 2.39 4.32
C LEU A 610 3.59 1.78 5.41
N CYS A 611 2.28 2.01 5.34
CA CYS A 611 1.31 1.62 6.39
C CYS A 611 0.97 0.12 6.50
N GLY A 612 1.77 -0.79 5.92
CA GLY A 612 1.63 -2.26 6.03
C GLY A 612 0.42 -2.92 5.35
N GLU A 613 -0.68 -2.20 5.13
CA GLU A 613 -1.97 -2.74 4.65
C GLU A 613 -1.86 -3.62 3.39
N CYS A 614 -1.03 -3.22 2.43
CA CYS A 614 -0.80 -3.97 1.19
C CYS A 614 -0.11 -5.34 1.41
N ASN A 615 0.58 -5.54 2.53
CA ASN A 615 1.13 -6.82 2.94
C ASN A 615 0.00 -7.70 3.51
N SER A 616 -0.76 -7.16 4.47
CA SER A 616 -1.82 -7.87 5.23
C SER A 616 -2.90 -8.45 4.32
N VAL A 617 -3.27 -7.77 3.24
CA VAL A 617 -4.33 -8.23 2.31
C VAL A 617 -3.82 -9.14 1.19
N CYS A 618 -2.51 -9.39 1.10
CA CYS A 618 -1.88 -10.07 -0.03
C CYS A 618 -2.12 -11.60 0.02
N PRO A 619 -2.84 -12.21 -0.94
CA PRO A 619 -3.09 -13.65 -0.98
C PRO A 619 -1.86 -14.52 -1.31
N VAL A 620 -0.70 -13.91 -1.53
CA VAL A 620 0.59 -14.60 -1.75
C VAL A 620 1.71 -14.04 -0.87
N GLY A 621 1.35 -13.35 0.22
CA GLY A 621 2.26 -12.90 1.27
C GLY A 621 3.48 -12.13 0.74
N ILE A 622 3.26 -11.13 -0.13
CA ILE A 622 4.33 -10.27 -0.66
C ILE A 622 4.48 -9.05 0.26
N PRO A 623 5.66 -8.80 0.87
CA PRO A 623 5.86 -7.70 1.81
C PRO A 623 6.12 -6.38 1.05
N LEU A 624 5.09 -5.90 0.35
CA LEU A 624 5.14 -4.73 -0.52
C LEU A 624 5.72 -3.48 0.16
N SER A 625 5.43 -3.21 1.44
CA SER A 625 6.03 -2.08 2.17
C SER A 625 7.55 -2.18 2.33
N ASP A 626 8.06 -3.40 2.50
CA ASP A 626 9.47 -3.67 2.75
C ASP A 626 10.25 -3.63 1.43
N LEU A 627 9.67 -4.15 0.35
CA LEU A 627 10.21 -3.99 -1.00
C LEU A 627 10.24 -2.51 -1.43
N LEU A 628 9.22 -1.73 -1.07
CA LEU A 628 9.23 -0.27 -1.25
C LEU A 628 10.31 0.41 -0.40
N ARG A 629 10.62 -0.09 0.81
CA ARG A 629 11.76 0.39 1.62
C ARG A 629 13.10 0.07 0.95
N LYS A 630 13.33 -1.16 0.47
CA LYS A 630 14.55 -1.53 -0.27
C LYS A 630 14.81 -0.64 -1.48
N LEU A 631 13.75 -0.25 -2.20
CA LEU A 631 13.88 0.72 -3.29
C LEU A 631 14.30 2.11 -2.79
N ARG A 632 13.85 2.56 -1.61
CA ARG A 632 14.34 3.82 -0.99
C ARG A 632 15.80 3.71 -0.54
N GLU A 633 16.21 2.57 0.02
CA GLU A 633 17.61 2.28 0.36
C GLU A 633 18.50 2.40 -0.90
N LYS A 634 18.10 1.76 -2.01
CA LYS A 634 18.80 1.89 -3.30
C LYS A 634 18.79 3.31 -3.89
N GLN A 635 17.76 4.13 -3.62
CA GLN A 635 17.78 5.56 -3.98
C GLN A 635 18.79 6.37 -3.18
N MET A 636 19.10 5.96 -1.94
CA MET A 636 20.12 6.60 -1.10
C MET A 636 21.53 6.14 -1.47
N GLU A 637 21.74 4.83 -1.60
CA GLU A 637 22.99 4.21 -2.07
C GLU A 637 23.42 4.81 -3.41
N ARG A 638 22.57 4.74 -4.44
CA ARG A 638 22.83 5.30 -5.78
C ARG A 638 22.72 6.84 -5.85
N HIS A 639 22.57 7.51 -4.71
CA HIS A 639 22.60 8.98 -4.60
C HIS A 639 21.49 9.72 -5.38
N LEU A 640 20.40 9.02 -5.74
CA LEU A 640 19.32 9.48 -6.62
C LEU A 640 18.32 10.44 -5.94
N ARG A 641 18.36 10.57 -4.61
CA ARG A 641 17.56 11.59 -3.89
C ARG A 641 18.22 12.97 -3.97
N PRO A 642 17.43 14.07 -4.06
CA PRO A 642 17.97 15.43 -4.10
C PRO A 642 18.90 15.70 -2.92
N TRP A 643 20.08 16.28 -3.19
CA TRP A 643 21.13 16.46 -2.19
C TRP A 643 20.66 17.21 -0.93
N ARG A 644 19.70 18.13 -1.08
CA ARG A 644 19.10 18.89 0.04
C ARG A 644 18.33 18.00 1.01
N GLU A 645 17.60 16.98 0.53
CA GLU A 645 16.91 16.03 1.42
C GLU A 645 17.93 15.19 2.20
N ARG A 646 18.98 14.72 1.50
CA ARG A 646 20.07 13.90 2.07
C ARG A 646 20.87 14.66 3.12
N ALA A 647 21.26 15.90 2.82
CA ALA A 647 22.00 16.76 3.74
C ALA A 647 21.18 17.12 5.01
N ALA A 648 19.87 17.36 4.85
CA ALA A 648 18.98 17.61 5.99
C ALA A 648 18.86 16.36 6.90
N LEU A 649 18.75 15.17 6.33
CA LEU A 649 18.71 13.91 7.09
C LEU A 649 20.04 13.64 7.81
N ALA A 650 21.18 13.82 7.12
CA ALA A 650 22.51 13.65 7.71
C ALA A 650 22.77 14.65 8.86
N ALA A 651 22.39 15.92 8.71
CA ALA A 651 22.50 16.92 9.76
C ALA A 651 21.61 16.61 10.97
N TRP A 652 20.38 16.13 10.74
CA TRP A 652 19.50 15.65 11.80
C TRP A 652 20.08 14.41 12.50
N GLY A 653 20.66 13.47 11.76
CA GLY A 653 21.31 12.27 12.29
C GLY A 653 22.53 12.58 13.15
N TYR A 654 23.39 13.48 12.67
CA TYR A 654 24.56 13.98 13.41
C TYR A 654 24.18 14.56 14.79
N LEU A 655 23.05 15.27 14.87
CA LEU A 655 22.47 15.76 16.12
C LEU A 655 21.86 14.62 16.94
N ALA A 656 21.02 13.77 16.35
CA ALA A 656 20.33 12.68 17.04
C ALA A 656 21.27 11.64 17.66
N MET A 657 22.47 11.46 17.11
CA MET A 657 23.54 10.62 17.71
C MET A 657 24.27 11.27 18.89
N ARG A 658 24.06 12.58 19.16
CA ARG A 658 24.73 13.36 20.22
C ARG A 658 23.70 13.91 21.21
N PRO A 659 23.36 13.20 22.30
CA PRO A 659 22.23 13.55 23.17
C PRO A 659 22.24 14.97 23.73
N THR A 660 23.42 15.51 24.05
CA THR A 660 23.60 16.89 24.53
C THR A 660 23.30 17.93 23.43
N ALA A 661 23.83 17.73 22.23
CA ALA A 661 23.57 18.58 21.08
C ALA A 661 22.12 18.48 20.60
N TYR A 662 21.54 17.28 20.60
CA TYR A 662 20.12 17.04 20.34
C TYR A 662 19.24 17.81 21.34
N ALA A 663 19.51 17.65 22.64
CA ALA A 663 18.75 18.34 23.68
C ALA A 663 18.85 19.86 23.57
N LEU A 664 20.03 20.43 23.29
CA LEU A 664 20.18 21.87 23.07
C LEU A 664 19.41 22.34 21.81
N PHE A 665 19.45 21.56 20.73
CA PHE A 665 18.73 21.86 19.50
C PHE A 665 17.21 21.80 19.67
N THR A 666 16.65 20.74 20.29
CA THR A 666 15.21 20.64 20.56
C THR A 666 14.74 21.76 21.49
N LYS A 667 15.54 22.09 22.52
CA LYS A 667 15.31 23.16 23.49
C LYS A 667 15.29 24.56 22.85
N PHE A 668 16.01 24.76 21.75
CA PHE A 668 15.91 25.95 20.87
C PHE A 668 14.68 25.89 19.97
N VAL A 669 14.49 24.79 19.23
CA VAL A 669 13.39 24.62 18.26
C VAL A 669 12.02 24.79 18.90
N VAL A 670 11.79 24.21 20.09
CA VAL A 670 10.50 24.35 20.81
C VAL A 670 10.16 25.81 21.10
N ARG A 671 11.13 26.63 21.52
CA ARG A 671 10.92 28.06 21.81
C ARG A 671 10.67 28.89 20.55
N VAL A 672 11.31 28.52 19.43
CA VAL A 672 11.04 29.14 18.13
C VAL A 672 9.62 28.80 17.65
N LEU A 673 9.20 27.53 17.77
CA LEU A 673 7.86 27.09 17.37
C LEU A 673 6.76 27.67 18.28
N GLU A 674 6.96 27.70 19.60
CA GLU A 674 6.06 28.39 20.54
C GLU A 674 5.86 29.86 20.14
N ARG A 675 6.95 30.59 19.91
CA ARG A 675 6.90 32.00 19.51
C ARG A 675 6.24 32.21 18.14
N LEU A 676 6.36 31.25 17.22
CA LEU A 676 5.67 31.27 15.92
C LEU A 676 4.17 30.95 16.05
N GLY A 677 3.73 30.23 17.08
CA GLY A 677 2.32 29.96 17.35
C GLY A 677 1.59 31.14 18.03
N GLY A 678 2.33 31.92 18.82
CA GLY A 678 1.84 33.13 19.48
C GLY A 678 0.53 32.93 20.26
N ASN A 679 -0.30 33.97 20.32
CA ASN A 679 -1.57 33.95 21.07
C ASN A 679 -2.57 32.91 20.55
N ARG A 680 -2.45 32.46 19.28
CA ARG A 680 -3.33 31.43 18.70
C ARG A 680 -2.93 30.00 19.08
N LYS A 681 -1.70 29.81 19.58
CA LYS A 681 -1.08 28.49 19.84
C LYS A 681 -1.12 27.54 18.64
N THR A 682 -1.20 28.08 17.42
CA THR A 682 -1.21 27.34 16.15
C THR A 682 -0.34 28.03 15.11
N ILE A 683 0.33 27.23 14.26
CA ILE A 683 1.31 27.69 13.28
C ILE A 683 0.80 27.32 11.89
N SER A 684 0.21 28.30 11.21
CA SER A 684 -0.48 28.10 9.92
C SER A 684 0.44 28.10 8.69
N ARG A 685 1.71 28.50 8.82
CA ARG A 685 2.73 28.47 7.75
C ARG A 685 4.14 28.26 8.34
N LEU A 686 4.89 27.29 7.79
CA LEU A 686 6.33 27.11 8.01
C LEU A 686 7.03 27.06 6.65
N PRO A 687 7.99 27.97 6.33
CA PRO A 687 8.66 27.98 5.02
C PRO A 687 9.35 26.66 4.65
N ILE A 688 9.98 26.00 5.64
CA ILE A 688 10.69 24.71 5.47
C ILE A 688 9.74 23.50 5.63
N GLY A 689 8.46 23.74 5.97
CA GLY A 689 7.43 22.72 6.17
C GLY A 689 6.18 22.90 5.29
N ALA A 690 6.27 23.74 4.24
CA ALA A 690 5.11 24.27 3.51
C ALA A 690 4.19 23.19 2.91
N GLY A 691 4.74 22.05 2.48
CA GLY A 691 3.95 20.92 1.96
C GLY A 691 3.01 20.27 2.99
N TRP A 692 3.24 20.49 4.30
CA TRP A 692 2.36 20.03 5.37
C TRP A 692 1.53 21.18 5.96
N THR A 693 2.15 22.35 6.22
CA THR A 693 1.41 23.53 6.73
C THR A 693 0.56 24.25 5.67
N GLY A 694 0.59 23.83 4.41
CA GLY A 694 -0.29 24.38 3.36
C GLY A 694 -1.75 23.92 3.51
N THR A 695 -1.98 22.77 4.17
CA THR A 695 -3.30 22.14 4.31
C THR A 695 -3.68 21.77 5.75
N ARG A 696 -2.79 22.07 6.73
CA ARG A 696 -2.96 21.81 8.16
C ARG A 696 -2.40 22.94 9.01
N ASP A 697 -2.96 23.19 10.18
CA ASP A 697 -2.40 24.08 11.20
C ASP A 697 -1.60 23.25 12.21
N MET A 698 -0.31 23.55 12.43
CA MET A 698 0.43 22.84 13.47
C MET A 698 0.01 23.37 14.85
N PRO A 699 -0.38 22.53 15.83
CA PRO A 699 -0.45 23.00 17.20
C PRO A 699 0.96 23.37 17.69
N ALA A 700 1.10 24.52 18.35
CA ALA A 700 2.37 24.95 18.92
C ALA A 700 2.75 24.08 20.13
N PRO A 701 4.06 23.89 20.39
CA PRO A 701 4.53 23.22 21.59
C PRO A 701 4.47 24.12 22.83
N VAL A 702 4.53 23.52 24.03
CA VAL A 702 4.36 24.19 25.34
C VAL A 702 5.62 24.91 25.87
N GLY A 703 6.49 25.39 24.99
CA GLY A 703 7.70 26.20 25.33
C GLY A 703 8.86 25.48 26.02
N ARG A 704 8.60 24.34 26.68
CA ARG A 704 9.61 23.47 27.32
C ARG A 704 9.49 22.05 26.79
N THR A 705 10.62 21.37 26.65
CA THR A 705 10.65 19.94 26.30
C THR A 705 10.25 19.05 27.48
N PHE A 706 9.91 17.78 27.23
CA PHE A 706 9.68 16.82 28.31
C PHE A 706 10.91 16.69 29.23
N ARG A 707 12.12 16.62 28.65
CA ARG A 707 13.37 16.61 29.45
C ARG A 707 13.51 17.82 30.38
N GLU A 708 13.17 19.01 29.89
CA GLU A 708 13.23 20.24 30.69
C GLU A 708 12.22 20.23 31.85
N LEU A 709 11.11 19.51 31.72
CA LEU A 709 10.08 19.38 32.77
C LEU A 709 10.43 18.25 33.75
N TYR A 710 10.77 17.07 33.24
CA TYR A 710 11.11 15.88 34.05
C TYR A 710 12.34 16.12 34.93
N LYS A 711 13.40 16.76 34.38
CA LYS A 711 14.58 17.13 35.18
C LYS A 711 14.23 18.12 36.31
N ALA A 712 13.27 19.02 36.09
CA ALA A 712 12.86 19.99 37.09
C ALA A 712 11.99 19.40 38.20
N GLN A 713 11.21 18.34 37.90
CA GLN A 713 10.48 17.57 38.91
C GLN A 713 11.44 16.69 39.74
N GLY A 714 12.44 16.08 39.12
CA GLY A 714 13.46 15.29 39.81
C GLY A 714 14.27 16.08 40.86
N THR A 715 14.38 17.41 40.72
CA THR A 715 14.99 18.29 41.74
C THR A 715 14.12 18.59 42.97
N HIS A 716 12.93 17.98 43.09
CA HIS A 716 12.06 18.08 44.27
C HIS A 716 11.82 16.74 44.99
N LEU A 717 12.60 15.70 44.67
CA LEU A 717 12.55 14.37 45.30
C LEU A 717 13.96 13.88 45.69
N GLY A 718 14.77 14.78 46.26
CA GLY A 718 16.10 14.52 46.81
C GLY A 718 16.30 15.25 48.13
#